data_AF-A0A387H4W5-F1
#
_entry.id   AF-A0A387H4W5-F1
#
_cell.length_a   1.000
_cell.length_b   1.000
_cell.length_c   1.000
_cell.angle_alpha   90.00
_cell.angle_beta   90.00
_cell.angle_gamma   90.00
#
_symmetry.space_group_name_H-M   'P 1'
#
loop_
_entity.id
_entity.type
_entity.pdbx_description
1 polymer ?
#
loop_
_entity_poly.entity_id
_entity_poly.type
_entity_poly.pdbx_seq_one_letter_code
_entity_poly.pdbx_strand_id
1 'polypeptide(L)'
;MRADGHAPGRPTPDGEDDRELLRRCARDVVEAAEGIRAVSARTSSALFAPPLTASARRRPRTGLAAQWALLRALTNKQGLGGSAITAPKGMGQVLGAAGEVLGRESLAALVAVTSLRLRITAVLIDHPEFERDPGMRRLMVAVTADRDLEAVRALRALFRDQGAQRALSGLAPLMAELLAIRALLDEDPQNDETGWALAAGRELSADPLHGISAAHLAAMDKGEGAAEPVDLSDQEQQLIATEGSFLGFLGNIEALRTDGRILVQNVRGPDGVVRYVLQAPGMAPGRPRNDSPQDFIGAWRNLFMADSPYTRSILLALADYDIPRGAELALIGHSEGGIALMNLAQNEEFCRAYRVTHVVTVGSPVDNKKPADPRTWVASITNQHDIVPVLDGRGAGAAFDPHPNWYEVDYTGPTHEFPLCHMLREYIKHLTSVIPQAREDVDQALSAYRGAVVRSQVYQLKDRARPPEGYPFLTMPTSAFPTTAGPVDVPVRYYDSSAAHLCFAVRPDTARTLLPDVTWMSPSRLPRRALAVLSLYEHRCTTIGPYTEIALSVLVDDLWRPRPYDVAADLLRRVDLRRTGRYVLSLAVTSEEARIVAQEIWGQPAVCTAAETDLMGRHITARAPGLGLAVEGRLGPGVRCLEADWLLYGRRSASTVRTLVRVHGKLRLHPGRGVRLRLNSAAAGPLAGQLRELGIDGARPLFVLSCPQLMLHRSAGAVLPR
;
A
#
# COMPACT_ATOMS: atom_id res chain seq x y z
N MET A 1 -43.39 -66.45 -39.36
CA MET A 1 -43.27 -67.80 -38.78
C MET A 1 -42.28 -67.72 -37.63
N ARG A 2 -42.77 -67.67 -36.37
CA ARG A 2 -42.10 -67.88 -35.05
C ARG A 2 -40.78 -67.12 -34.76
N ALA A 3 -40.47 -66.63 -33.55
CA ALA A 3 -41.01 -66.83 -32.20
C ALA A 3 -40.68 -65.63 -31.30
N ASP A 4 -41.57 -65.37 -30.35
CA ASP A 4 -41.37 -64.54 -29.16
C ASP A 4 -40.36 -65.14 -28.19
N GLY A 5 -39.67 -64.26 -27.46
CA GLY A 5 -38.85 -64.60 -26.29
C GLY A 5 -38.63 -63.37 -25.41
N HIS A 6 -39.59 -63.11 -24.52
CA HIS A 6 -39.47 -62.12 -23.45
C HIS A 6 -38.45 -62.57 -22.39
N ALA A 7 -37.57 -61.66 -21.99
CA ALA A 7 -37.01 -61.63 -20.64
C ALA A 7 -36.99 -60.16 -20.16
N PRO A 8 -37.76 -59.79 -19.12
CA PRO A 8 -37.61 -58.48 -18.50
C PRO A 8 -36.34 -58.51 -17.65
N GLY A 9 -35.32 -57.77 -18.07
CA GLY A 9 -34.16 -57.50 -17.22
C GLY A 9 -34.63 -56.80 -15.96
N ARG A 10 -34.33 -57.40 -14.80
CA ARG A 10 -34.45 -56.77 -13.48
C ARG A 10 -33.87 -55.34 -13.51
N PRO A 11 -34.48 -54.35 -12.84
CA PRO A 11 -33.77 -53.12 -12.55
C PRO A 11 -32.61 -53.49 -11.62
N THR A 12 -31.37 -53.26 -12.06
CA THR A 12 -30.21 -53.28 -11.17
C THR A 12 -30.40 -52.16 -10.15
N PRO A 13 -30.50 -52.46 -8.85
CA PRO A 13 -30.44 -51.45 -7.81
C PRO A 13 -28.96 -51.16 -7.60
N ASP A 14 -28.47 -50.10 -8.23
CA ASP A 14 -27.24 -49.37 -7.87
C ASP A 14 -27.05 -48.29 -8.94
N GLY A 15 -27.87 -47.24 -8.84
CA GLY A 15 -27.66 -45.98 -9.54
C GLY A 15 -27.10 -44.96 -8.55
N GLU A 16 -25.98 -45.27 -7.89
CA GLU A 16 -25.13 -44.19 -7.38
C GLU A 16 -24.55 -43.51 -8.62
N ASP A 17 -24.86 -42.21 -8.81
CA ASP A 17 -24.33 -41.38 -9.88
C ASP A 17 -22.80 -41.57 -9.95
N ASP A 18 -22.25 -42.01 -11.09
CA ASP A 18 -20.81 -42.27 -11.29
C ASP A 18 -19.93 -41.11 -10.78
N ARG A 19 -20.49 -39.90 -10.74
CA ARG A 19 -19.93 -38.67 -10.19
C ARG A 19 -19.76 -38.72 -8.67
N GLU A 20 -20.79 -39.10 -7.95
CA GLU A 20 -20.75 -39.20 -6.49
C GLU A 20 -19.83 -40.33 -6.05
N LEU A 21 -19.77 -41.43 -6.83
CA LEU A 21 -18.79 -42.49 -6.67
C LEU A 21 -17.35 -41.97 -6.80
N LEU A 22 -17.04 -41.16 -7.82
CA LEU A 22 -15.70 -40.57 -7.98
C LEU A 22 -15.35 -39.58 -6.86
N ARG A 23 -16.31 -38.74 -6.43
CA ARG A 23 -16.13 -37.81 -5.31
C ARG A 23 -15.91 -38.53 -3.99
N ARG A 24 -16.62 -39.63 -3.75
CA ARG A 24 -16.45 -40.50 -2.58
C ARG A 24 -15.09 -41.21 -2.59
N CYS A 25 -14.72 -41.82 -3.72
CA CYS A 25 -13.39 -42.42 -3.88
C CYS A 25 -12.27 -41.39 -3.66
N ALA A 26 -12.43 -40.15 -4.15
CA ALA A 26 -11.45 -39.10 -3.91
C ALA A 26 -11.27 -38.79 -2.42
N ARG A 27 -12.37 -38.77 -1.64
CA ARG A 27 -12.32 -38.58 -0.17
C ARG A 27 -11.56 -39.71 0.52
N ASP A 28 -11.87 -40.95 0.18
CA ASP A 28 -11.20 -42.12 0.77
C ASP A 28 -9.69 -42.13 0.45
N VAL A 29 -9.33 -41.75 -0.78
CA VAL A 29 -7.92 -41.68 -1.23
C VAL A 29 -7.14 -40.57 -0.51
N VAL A 30 -7.74 -39.40 -0.29
CA VAL A 30 -7.05 -38.32 0.45
C VAL A 30 -6.90 -38.66 1.94
N GLU A 31 -7.87 -39.35 2.55
CA GLU A 31 -7.75 -39.83 3.93
C GLU A 31 -6.57 -40.82 4.07
N ALA A 32 -6.42 -41.75 3.11
CA ALA A 32 -5.27 -42.64 3.06
C ALA A 32 -3.95 -41.87 2.91
N ALA A 33 -3.93 -40.82 2.09
CA ALA A 33 -2.77 -39.94 1.91
C ALA A 33 -2.36 -39.24 3.22
N GLU A 34 -3.33 -38.74 3.99
CA GLU A 34 -3.10 -38.15 5.31
C GLU A 34 -2.57 -39.17 6.32
N GLY A 35 -3.09 -40.40 6.29
CA GLY A 35 -2.57 -41.51 7.07
C GLY A 35 -1.09 -41.79 6.79
N ILE A 36 -0.71 -41.83 5.51
CA ILE A 36 0.69 -42.01 5.07
C ILE A 36 1.54 -40.83 5.56
N ARG A 37 1.06 -39.59 5.43
CA ARG A 37 1.74 -38.38 5.92
C ARG A 37 2.00 -38.45 7.43
N ALA A 38 1.02 -38.89 8.21
CA ALA A 38 1.15 -39.06 9.66
C ALA A 38 2.19 -40.14 10.03
N VAL A 39 2.24 -41.24 9.29
CA VAL A 39 3.28 -42.27 9.44
C VAL A 39 4.67 -41.70 9.14
N SER A 40 4.82 -40.91 8.08
CA SER A 40 6.08 -40.23 7.74
C SER A 40 6.53 -39.27 8.85
N ALA A 41 5.63 -38.44 9.39
CA ALA A 41 5.94 -37.51 10.47
C ALA A 41 6.40 -38.22 11.76
N ARG A 42 5.73 -39.31 12.14
CA ARG A 42 6.15 -40.15 13.29
C ARG A 42 7.50 -40.82 13.05
N THR A 43 7.75 -41.32 11.85
CA THR A 43 9.02 -41.96 11.46
C THR A 43 10.18 -40.95 11.50
N SER A 44 9.94 -39.73 11.02
CA SER A 44 10.90 -38.61 11.09
C SER A 44 11.18 -38.20 12.55
N SER A 45 10.14 -38.07 13.37
CA SER A 45 10.29 -37.79 14.81
C SER A 45 11.08 -38.88 15.53
N ALA A 46 10.87 -40.16 15.19
CA ALA A 46 11.62 -41.27 15.75
C ALA A 46 13.10 -41.25 15.34
N LEU A 47 13.42 -40.86 14.09
CA LEU A 47 14.79 -40.71 13.60
C LEU A 47 15.60 -39.67 14.41
N PHE A 48 14.94 -38.58 14.83
CA PHE A 48 15.56 -37.50 15.61
C PHE A 48 15.35 -37.61 17.13
N ALA A 49 14.77 -38.70 17.61
CA ALA A 49 14.49 -38.86 19.03
C ALA A 49 15.81 -38.97 19.85
N PRO A 50 15.97 -38.20 20.94
CA PRO A 50 17.18 -38.25 21.78
C PRO A 50 17.59 -39.66 22.25
N PRO A 51 16.65 -40.58 22.60
CA PRO A 51 17.00 -41.96 22.95
C PRO A 51 17.68 -42.73 21.82
N LEU A 52 17.26 -42.51 20.56
CA LEU A 52 17.85 -43.17 19.40
C LEU A 52 19.25 -42.62 19.11
N THR A 53 19.43 -41.29 19.21
CA THR A 53 20.74 -40.64 19.07
C THR A 53 21.72 -41.10 20.16
N ALA A 54 21.25 -41.24 21.40
CA ALA A 54 22.04 -41.76 22.51
C ALA A 54 22.38 -43.26 22.33
N SER A 55 21.45 -44.05 21.79
CA SER A 55 21.66 -45.47 21.46
C SER A 55 22.73 -45.65 20.37
N ALA A 56 22.74 -44.80 19.34
CA ALA A 56 23.80 -44.80 18.31
C ALA A 56 25.20 -44.52 18.89
N ARG A 57 25.30 -43.71 19.95
CA ARG A 57 26.57 -43.47 20.67
C ARG A 57 26.98 -44.63 21.59
N ARG A 58 26.01 -45.26 22.27
CA ARG A 58 26.27 -46.33 23.27
C ARG A 58 26.45 -47.73 22.65
N ARG A 59 25.71 -48.03 21.58
CA ARG A 59 25.73 -49.31 20.84
C ARG A 59 25.71 -49.04 19.33
N PRO A 60 26.87 -48.74 18.72
CA PRO A 60 26.93 -48.22 17.36
C PRO A 60 26.35 -49.19 16.33
N ARG A 61 26.57 -50.50 16.47
CA ARG A 61 26.06 -51.50 15.51
C ARG A 61 24.53 -51.50 15.40
N THR A 62 23.82 -51.51 16.52
CA THR A 62 22.35 -51.57 16.53
C THR A 62 21.72 -50.20 16.36
N GLY A 63 22.30 -49.17 16.96
CA GLY A 63 21.78 -47.80 16.89
C GLY A 63 21.94 -47.19 15.49
N LEU A 64 23.08 -47.38 14.83
CA LEU A 64 23.27 -46.93 13.45
C LEU A 64 22.39 -47.74 12.49
N ALA A 65 22.24 -49.05 12.69
CA ALA A 65 21.35 -49.86 11.85
C ALA A 65 19.88 -49.39 11.93
N ALA A 66 19.39 -49.04 13.12
CA ALA A 66 18.05 -48.50 13.31
C ALA A 66 17.90 -47.10 12.67
N GLN A 67 18.89 -46.22 12.82
CA GLN A 67 18.92 -44.91 12.15
C GLN A 67 18.91 -45.06 10.62
N TRP A 68 19.72 -45.97 10.08
CA TRP A 68 19.76 -46.27 8.66
C TRP A 68 18.44 -46.86 8.15
N ALA A 69 17.77 -47.71 8.92
CA ALA A 69 16.46 -48.26 8.55
C ALA A 69 15.38 -47.18 8.46
N LEU A 70 15.31 -46.28 9.46
CA LEU A 70 14.38 -45.14 9.48
C LEU A 70 14.69 -44.13 8.37
N LEU A 71 15.97 -43.80 8.17
CA LEU A 71 16.40 -42.92 7.09
C LEU A 71 16.05 -43.53 5.72
N ARG A 72 16.30 -44.83 5.53
CA ARG A 72 15.97 -45.54 4.29
C ARG A 72 14.46 -45.62 4.07
N ALA A 73 13.65 -45.79 5.12
CA ALA A 73 12.19 -45.75 5.00
C ALA A 73 11.68 -44.39 4.50
N LEU A 74 12.32 -43.30 4.94
CA LEU A 74 11.98 -41.93 4.54
C LEU A 74 12.54 -41.55 3.16
N THR A 75 13.68 -42.11 2.73
CA THR A 75 14.38 -41.69 1.50
C THR A 75 14.28 -42.66 0.33
N ASN A 76 13.83 -43.91 0.54
CA ASN A 76 13.70 -44.91 -0.52
C ASN A 76 12.48 -44.62 -1.41
N LYS A 77 12.64 -44.76 -2.74
CA LYS A 77 11.59 -44.64 -3.76
C LYS A 77 10.43 -45.62 -3.56
N GLN A 78 10.72 -46.81 -3.03
CA GLN A 78 9.71 -47.83 -2.71
C GLN A 78 9.18 -47.69 -1.27
N GLY A 79 9.61 -46.65 -0.55
CA GLY A 79 9.20 -46.32 0.81
C GLY A 79 8.30 -45.09 0.85
N LEU A 80 8.45 -44.24 1.87
CA LEU A 80 7.57 -43.10 2.10
C LEU A 80 7.91 -41.87 1.22
N GLY A 81 9.09 -41.79 0.61
CA GLY A 81 9.52 -40.69 -0.27
C GLY A 81 9.80 -39.36 0.45
N GLY A 82 10.65 -38.49 -0.14
CA GLY A 82 11.42 -37.48 0.61
C GLY A 82 11.03 -36.00 0.41
N SER A 83 10.59 -35.36 1.50
CA SER A 83 10.78 -33.93 1.79
C SER A 83 10.72 -33.65 3.30
N ALA A 84 9.93 -34.42 4.05
CA ALA A 84 9.71 -34.18 5.49
C ALA A 84 10.78 -34.80 6.42
N ILE A 85 12.05 -34.41 6.26
CA ILE A 85 13.00 -34.44 7.38
C ILE A 85 12.81 -33.15 8.17
N THR A 86 11.68 -33.02 8.88
CA THR A 86 11.45 -31.88 9.78
C THR A 86 12.20 -32.11 11.09
N ALA A 87 13.38 -31.52 11.22
CA ALA A 87 14.06 -31.47 12.51
C ALA A 87 13.18 -30.70 13.53
N PRO A 88 13.09 -31.14 14.79
CA PRO A 88 12.34 -30.40 15.81
C PRO A 88 12.91 -28.98 15.98
N LYS A 89 12.01 -28.00 16.19
CA LYS A 89 12.35 -26.58 16.38
C LYS A 89 13.49 -26.45 17.42
N GLY A 90 14.64 -25.91 17.01
CA GLY A 90 15.77 -25.59 17.90
C GLY A 90 17.05 -26.41 17.71
N MET A 91 17.11 -27.36 16.78
CA MET A 91 18.36 -28.02 16.38
C MET A 91 18.68 -27.68 14.92
N GLY A 92 19.84 -27.08 14.67
CA GLY A 92 20.19 -26.34 13.45
C GLY A 92 19.90 -27.02 12.11
N GLN A 93 19.56 -26.18 11.12
CA GLN A 93 19.29 -26.45 9.70
C GLN A 93 20.48 -27.08 8.93
N VAL A 94 20.99 -28.24 9.35
CA VAL A 94 22.21 -28.81 8.73
C VAL A 94 21.96 -30.13 7.98
N LEU A 95 20.71 -30.59 7.81
CA LEU A 95 20.40 -31.76 6.99
C LEU A 95 19.28 -31.57 5.95
N GLY A 96 18.78 -30.34 5.76
CA GLY A 96 17.88 -30.01 4.64
C GLY A 96 18.57 -30.07 3.26
N ALA A 97 19.87 -29.81 3.22
CA ALA A 97 20.65 -29.76 1.98
C ALA A 97 20.92 -31.15 1.34
N ALA A 98 20.64 -32.26 2.03
CA ALA A 98 20.73 -33.60 1.43
C ALA A 98 19.44 -34.00 0.68
N GLY A 99 18.32 -33.30 0.93
CA GLY A 99 17.05 -33.46 0.21
C GLY A 99 17.06 -32.74 -1.15
N GLU A 100 17.74 -31.60 -1.23
CA GLU A 100 17.89 -30.80 -2.46
C GLU A 100 18.58 -31.57 -3.61
N VAL A 101 19.39 -32.58 -3.30
CA VAL A 101 20.16 -33.35 -4.31
C VAL A 101 19.39 -34.58 -4.83
N LEU A 102 18.23 -34.93 -4.25
CA LEU A 102 17.51 -36.16 -4.61
C LEU A 102 16.10 -35.96 -5.17
N GLY A 103 15.54 -34.73 -5.23
CA GLY A 103 14.38 -34.32 -6.04
C GLY A 103 13.28 -35.38 -6.20
N ARG A 104 12.75 -35.92 -5.10
CA ARG A 104 11.82 -37.08 -5.12
C ARG A 104 10.59 -36.84 -4.26
N GLU A 105 9.45 -36.73 -4.92
CA GLU A 105 8.11 -36.52 -4.35
C GLU A 105 7.75 -37.58 -3.28
N SER A 106 7.01 -37.18 -2.24
CA SER A 106 6.58 -38.09 -1.17
C SER A 106 5.42 -38.99 -1.61
N LEU A 107 5.35 -40.22 -1.09
CA LEU A 107 4.24 -41.14 -1.36
C LEU A 107 2.89 -40.52 -0.96
N ALA A 108 2.87 -39.79 0.15
CA ALA A 108 1.68 -39.07 0.61
C ALA A 108 1.21 -38.03 -0.42
N ALA A 109 2.13 -37.22 -0.97
CA ALA A 109 1.80 -36.25 -2.01
C ALA A 109 1.30 -36.92 -3.30
N LEU A 110 1.90 -38.03 -3.71
CA LEU A 110 1.45 -38.78 -4.89
C LEU A 110 0.03 -39.33 -4.72
N VAL A 111 -0.29 -39.92 -3.56
CA VAL A 111 -1.64 -40.43 -3.26
C VAL A 111 -2.65 -39.27 -3.16
N ALA A 112 -2.27 -38.13 -2.58
CA ALA A 112 -3.12 -36.93 -2.57
C ALA A 112 -3.37 -36.38 -3.98
N VAL A 113 -2.37 -36.39 -4.86
CA VAL A 113 -2.53 -36.04 -6.27
C VAL A 113 -3.49 -37.00 -6.96
N THR A 114 -3.48 -38.30 -6.66
CA THR A 114 -4.47 -39.26 -7.19
C THR A 114 -5.90 -38.88 -6.80
N SER A 115 -6.13 -38.47 -5.55
CA SER A 115 -7.45 -37.95 -5.11
C SER A 115 -7.87 -36.72 -5.91
N LEU A 116 -6.95 -35.77 -6.11
CA LEU A 116 -7.20 -34.57 -6.92
C LEU A 116 -7.54 -34.93 -8.38
N ARG A 117 -6.91 -35.96 -8.96
CA ARG A 117 -7.26 -36.45 -10.31
C ARG A 117 -8.69 -37.00 -10.35
N LEU A 118 -9.13 -37.75 -9.34
CA LEU A 118 -10.51 -38.26 -9.27
C LEU A 118 -11.53 -37.11 -9.18
N ARG A 119 -11.22 -36.05 -8.43
CA ARG A 119 -12.03 -34.82 -8.41
C ARG A 119 -12.07 -34.12 -9.76
N ILE A 120 -10.92 -33.96 -10.41
CA ILE A 120 -10.84 -33.40 -11.77
C ILE A 120 -11.70 -34.23 -12.73
N THR A 121 -11.61 -35.56 -12.69
CA THR A 121 -12.44 -36.45 -13.52
C THR A 121 -13.94 -36.28 -13.24
N ALA A 122 -14.33 -36.15 -11.97
CA ALA A 122 -15.73 -35.89 -11.61
C ALA A 122 -16.25 -34.56 -12.18
N VAL A 123 -15.43 -33.50 -12.15
CA VAL A 123 -15.77 -32.20 -12.75
C VAL A 123 -15.81 -32.28 -14.28
N LEU A 124 -14.93 -33.04 -14.92
CA LEU A 124 -14.93 -33.20 -16.38
C LEU A 124 -16.20 -33.91 -16.89
N ILE A 125 -16.85 -34.75 -16.08
CA ILE A 125 -18.16 -35.35 -16.42
C ILE A 125 -19.26 -34.28 -16.52
N ASP A 126 -19.14 -33.18 -15.77
CA ASP A 126 -20.11 -32.06 -15.79
C ASP A 126 -19.90 -31.07 -16.95
N HIS A 127 -18.74 -31.13 -17.60
CA HIS A 127 -18.31 -30.13 -18.60
C HIS A 127 -17.79 -30.76 -19.90
N PRO A 128 -18.63 -31.43 -20.72
CA PRO A 128 -18.21 -32.06 -21.99
C PRO A 128 -17.64 -31.05 -23.01
N GLU A 129 -17.93 -29.76 -22.88
CA GLU A 129 -17.34 -28.67 -23.65
C GLU A 129 -15.81 -28.61 -23.54
N PHE A 130 -15.24 -29.09 -22.42
CA PHE A 130 -13.80 -29.12 -22.16
C PHE A 130 -13.03 -30.07 -23.07
N GLU A 131 -13.69 -31.05 -23.69
CA GLU A 131 -13.05 -31.92 -24.69
C GLU A 131 -12.70 -31.20 -26.00
N ARG A 132 -13.33 -30.05 -26.27
CA ARG A 132 -13.19 -29.28 -27.51
C ARG A 132 -12.07 -28.24 -27.44
N ASP A 133 -11.62 -27.87 -26.25
CA ASP A 133 -10.54 -26.89 -26.06
C ASP A 133 -9.15 -27.55 -26.20
N PRO A 134 -8.24 -27.03 -27.05
CA PRO A 134 -6.92 -27.62 -27.27
C PRO A 134 -6.00 -27.60 -26.04
N GLY A 135 -6.12 -26.61 -25.17
CA GLY A 135 -5.35 -26.49 -23.93
C GLY A 135 -5.84 -27.48 -22.87
N MET A 136 -7.16 -27.59 -22.74
CA MET A 136 -7.82 -28.54 -21.86
C MET A 136 -7.60 -29.99 -22.30
N ARG A 137 -7.64 -30.28 -23.60
CA ARG A 137 -7.31 -31.63 -24.11
C ARG A 137 -5.88 -32.04 -23.77
N ARG A 138 -4.91 -31.10 -23.79
CA ARG A 138 -3.54 -31.37 -23.33
C ARG A 138 -3.48 -31.59 -21.82
N LEU A 139 -4.24 -30.83 -21.03
CA LEU A 139 -4.36 -31.04 -19.60
C LEU A 139 -5.01 -32.40 -19.28
N MET A 140 -6.08 -32.79 -20.00
CA MET A 140 -6.71 -34.10 -19.85
C MET A 140 -5.76 -35.24 -20.18
N VAL A 141 -5.01 -35.15 -21.29
CA VAL A 141 -3.97 -36.14 -21.64
C VAL A 141 -2.88 -36.19 -20.56
N ALA A 142 -2.49 -35.05 -20.01
CA ALA A 142 -1.52 -34.96 -18.93
C ALA A 142 -2.04 -35.60 -17.62
N VAL A 143 -3.30 -35.35 -17.25
CA VAL A 143 -3.93 -35.85 -16.01
C VAL A 143 -4.25 -37.35 -16.11
N THR A 144 -4.65 -37.85 -17.28
CA THR A 144 -5.01 -39.26 -17.52
C THR A 144 -3.83 -40.15 -17.91
N ALA A 145 -2.69 -39.58 -18.31
CA ALA A 145 -1.48 -40.36 -18.52
C ALA A 145 -0.92 -40.87 -17.19
N ASP A 146 -0.58 -42.16 -17.14
CA ASP A 146 0.07 -42.86 -16.02
C ASP A 146 1.57 -42.47 -15.88
N ARG A 147 1.87 -41.18 -16.08
CA ARG A 147 3.23 -40.61 -16.12
C ARG A 147 3.31 -39.34 -15.29
N ASP A 148 3.44 -39.52 -13.99
CA ASP A 148 3.40 -38.48 -12.96
C ASP A 148 4.30 -37.26 -13.26
N LEU A 149 5.50 -37.49 -13.77
CA LEU A 149 6.47 -36.42 -14.07
C LEU A 149 6.15 -35.57 -15.31
N GLU A 150 5.45 -36.13 -16.30
CA GLU A 150 5.08 -35.41 -17.52
C GLU A 150 3.84 -34.54 -17.29
N ALA A 151 2.90 -35.03 -16.48
CA ALA A 151 1.71 -34.31 -16.06
C ALA A 151 2.05 -32.99 -15.36
N VAL A 152 3.01 -33.05 -14.43
CA VAL A 152 3.45 -31.92 -13.60
C VAL A 152 4.23 -30.88 -14.41
N ARG A 153 5.04 -31.33 -15.38
CA ARG A 153 5.74 -30.42 -16.31
C ARG A 153 4.76 -29.73 -17.26
N ALA A 154 3.74 -30.44 -17.75
CA ALA A 154 2.68 -29.86 -18.57
C ALA A 154 1.89 -28.80 -17.77
N LEU A 155 1.59 -29.07 -16.50
CA LEU A 155 0.92 -28.12 -15.61
C LEU A 155 1.79 -26.88 -15.33
N ARG A 156 3.08 -27.05 -15.04
CA ARG A 156 4.03 -25.92 -14.87
C ARG A 156 4.20 -25.09 -16.15
N ALA A 157 4.14 -25.71 -17.33
CA ALA A 157 4.22 -25.02 -18.61
C ALA A 157 2.96 -24.18 -18.89
N LEU A 158 1.77 -24.69 -18.53
CA LEU A 158 0.49 -24.00 -18.66
C LEU A 158 0.46 -22.68 -17.86
N PHE A 159 1.03 -22.67 -16.65
CA PHE A 159 1.11 -21.47 -15.80
C PHE A 159 2.19 -20.45 -16.19
N ARG A 160 3.10 -20.78 -17.12
CA ARG A 160 4.18 -19.88 -17.57
C ARG A 160 3.87 -19.13 -18.88
N ASP A 161 2.82 -19.51 -19.60
CA ASP A 161 2.44 -18.89 -20.86
C ASP A 161 1.49 -17.72 -20.63
N GLN A 162 1.94 -16.49 -20.95
CA GLN A 162 1.11 -15.28 -20.82
C GLN A 162 -0.09 -15.27 -21.78
N GLY A 163 -0.10 -16.11 -22.83
CA GLY A 163 -1.25 -16.32 -23.71
C GLY A 163 -2.37 -17.20 -23.12
N ALA A 164 -2.10 -17.89 -22.00
CA ALA A 164 -3.04 -18.82 -21.37
C ALA A 164 -4.18 -18.14 -20.58
N GLN A 165 -4.22 -16.80 -20.51
CA GLN A 165 -5.31 -16.06 -19.85
C GLN A 165 -6.69 -16.34 -20.47
N ARG A 166 -6.77 -16.68 -21.77
CA ARG A 166 -8.03 -17.16 -22.40
C ARG A 166 -8.42 -18.59 -22.02
N ALA A 167 -7.45 -19.42 -21.62
CA ALA A 167 -7.68 -20.82 -21.27
C ALA A 167 -8.02 -21.04 -19.78
N LEU A 168 -7.68 -20.08 -18.91
CA LEU A 168 -7.89 -20.17 -17.46
C LEU A 168 -9.37 -20.13 -17.04
N SER A 169 -10.26 -19.53 -17.83
CA SER A 169 -11.69 -19.47 -17.52
C SER A 169 -12.41 -20.81 -17.69
N GLY A 170 -11.97 -21.63 -18.65
CA GLY A 170 -12.41 -23.02 -18.76
C GLY A 170 -11.84 -23.91 -17.64
N LEU A 171 -10.86 -23.42 -16.88
CA LEU A 171 -10.25 -24.13 -15.76
C LEU A 171 -10.78 -23.66 -14.40
N ALA A 172 -11.74 -22.72 -14.37
CA ALA A 172 -12.33 -22.21 -13.12
C ALA A 172 -12.84 -23.33 -12.21
N PRO A 173 -13.60 -24.32 -12.70
CA PRO A 173 -14.10 -25.42 -11.86
C PRO A 173 -12.98 -26.35 -11.34
N LEU A 174 -11.77 -26.27 -11.92
CA LEU A 174 -10.61 -27.11 -11.57
C LEU A 174 -9.51 -26.34 -10.82
N MET A 175 -9.70 -25.04 -10.58
CA MET A 175 -8.61 -24.16 -10.13
C MET A 175 -8.09 -24.58 -8.74
N ALA A 176 -8.99 -24.94 -7.83
CA ALA A 176 -8.63 -25.41 -6.49
C ALA A 176 -7.76 -26.67 -6.56
N GLU A 177 -8.13 -27.65 -7.40
CA GLU A 177 -7.39 -28.89 -7.62
C GLU A 177 -6.02 -28.63 -8.25
N LEU A 178 -5.95 -27.73 -9.25
CA LEU A 178 -4.69 -27.40 -9.92
C LEU A 178 -3.72 -26.64 -8.99
N LEU A 179 -4.23 -25.75 -8.14
CA LEU A 179 -3.44 -25.06 -7.12
C LEU A 179 -2.96 -26.04 -6.05
N ALA A 180 -3.80 -26.99 -5.61
CA ALA A 180 -3.42 -28.05 -4.68
C ALA A 180 -2.32 -28.96 -5.25
N ILE A 181 -2.46 -29.40 -6.50
CA ILE A 181 -1.43 -30.18 -7.21
C ILE A 181 -0.13 -29.39 -7.29
N ARG A 182 -0.17 -28.10 -7.66
CA ARG A 182 1.03 -27.25 -7.71
C ARG A 182 1.70 -27.14 -6.35
N ALA A 183 0.95 -26.93 -5.28
CA ALA A 183 1.47 -26.75 -3.93
C ALA A 183 2.07 -28.04 -3.36
N LEU A 184 1.41 -29.20 -3.55
CA LEU A 184 1.91 -30.52 -3.11
C LEU A 184 3.18 -30.99 -3.84
N LEU A 185 3.47 -30.39 -4.99
CA LEU A 185 4.59 -30.75 -5.87
C LEU A 185 5.65 -29.66 -5.98
N ASP A 186 5.49 -28.58 -5.20
CA ASP A 186 6.53 -27.58 -5.01
C ASP A 186 7.47 -28.08 -3.91
N GLU A 187 8.78 -27.84 -4.04
CA GLU A 187 9.77 -28.33 -3.06
C GLU A 187 9.85 -27.41 -1.81
N ASP A 188 8.88 -26.51 -1.63
CA ASP A 188 8.80 -25.57 -0.51
C ASP A 188 7.94 -26.13 0.64
N PRO A 189 8.54 -26.46 1.81
CA PRO A 189 7.82 -27.02 2.97
C PRO A 189 6.70 -26.11 3.52
N GLN A 190 6.68 -24.83 3.16
CA GLN A 190 5.66 -23.87 3.58
C GLN A 190 4.42 -23.89 2.69
N ASN A 191 4.55 -24.32 1.42
CA ASN A 191 3.43 -24.49 0.50
C ASN A 191 2.70 -25.83 0.71
N ASP A 192 3.35 -26.79 1.36
CA ASP A 192 2.81 -28.12 1.64
C ASP A 192 1.50 -28.05 2.43
N GLU A 193 1.42 -27.26 3.50
CA GLU A 193 0.22 -27.24 4.39
C GLU A 193 -1.03 -26.75 3.66
N THR A 194 -0.92 -25.71 2.83
CA THR A 194 -2.00 -25.19 1.99
C THR A 194 -2.42 -26.19 0.92
N GLY A 195 -1.45 -26.85 0.27
CA GLY A 195 -1.72 -27.91 -0.71
C GLY A 195 -2.48 -29.08 -0.09
N TRP A 196 -2.13 -29.46 1.14
CA TRP A 196 -2.83 -30.49 1.90
C TRP A 196 -4.23 -30.07 2.36
N ALA A 197 -4.42 -28.81 2.79
CA ALA A 197 -5.74 -28.30 3.16
C ALA A 197 -6.71 -28.30 1.97
N LEU A 198 -6.25 -27.84 0.80
CA LEU A 198 -7.02 -27.85 -0.46
C LEU A 198 -7.31 -29.29 -0.95
N ALA A 199 -6.33 -30.19 -0.84
CA ALA A 199 -6.51 -31.59 -1.21
C ALA A 199 -7.54 -32.30 -0.33
N ALA A 200 -7.47 -32.07 0.99
CA ALA A 200 -8.37 -32.68 1.97
C ALA A 200 -9.74 -31.97 2.08
N GLY A 201 -9.96 -30.86 1.35
CA GLY A 201 -11.20 -30.08 1.42
C GLY A 201 -11.45 -29.46 2.80
N ARG A 202 -10.39 -29.20 3.57
CA ARG A 202 -10.46 -28.61 4.92
C ARG A 202 -10.54 -27.09 4.83
N GLU A 203 -11.16 -26.45 5.83
CA GLU A 203 -11.13 -25.00 5.98
C GLU A 203 -9.67 -24.52 5.97
N LEU A 204 -9.37 -23.57 5.09
CA LEU A 204 -8.10 -22.84 5.10
C LEU A 204 -8.10 -21.97 6.36
N SER A 205 -7.66 -22.55 7.48
CA SER A 205 -7.37 -21.79 8.69
C SER A 205 -6.19 -20.87 8.39
N ALA A 206 -6.50 -19.59 8.22
CA ALA A 206 -5.64 -18.41 8.13
C ALA A 206 -4.14 -18.60 8.47
N ASP A 207 -3.37 -19.16 7.54
CA ASP A 207 -1.93 -19.00 7.23
C ASP A 207 -1.56 -20.20 6.32
N PRO A 208 -0.57 -20.18 5.40
CA PRO A 208 0.42 -19.17 5.03
C PRO A 208 0.51 -18.95 3.50
N LEU A 209 1.33 -17.99 3.04
CA LEU A 209 2.10 -18.11 1.77
C LEU A 209 3.13 -16.96 1.66
N HIS A 210 4.41 -17.34 1.57
CA HIS A 210 5.65 -16.53 1.52
C HIS A 210 6.39 -16.32 2.86
N GLY A 211 7.02 -17.34 3.43
CA GLY A 211 8.28 -17.15 4.17
C GLY A 211 8.25 -16.41 5.50
N ILE A 212 7.11 -15.86 5.91
CA ILE A 212 6.99 -14.86 6.98
C ILE A 212 5.93 -15.39 7.95
N SER A 213 6.35 -15.85 9.12
CA SER A 213 5.43 -16.35 10.17
C SER A 213 4.34 -15.31 10.51
N ALA A 214 3.16 -15.72 10.98
CA ALA A 214 2.14 -14.84 11.57
C ALA A 214 2.71 -13.77 12.53
N ALA A 215 3.74 -14.11 13.33
CA ALA A 215 4.40 -13.15 14.23
C ALA A 215 5.19 -12.04 13.50
N HIS A 216 5.58 -12.29 12.25
CA HIS A 216 6.35 -11.39 11.40
C HIS A 216 5.43 -10.65 10.40
N LEU A 217 4.28 -11.23 10.01
CA LEU A 217 3.17 -10.53 9.33
C LEU A 217 2.44 -9.56 10.28
N ALA A 218 2.21 -9.97 11.54
CA ALA A 218 1.70 -9.09 12.60
C ALA A 218 2.72 -7.99 12.98
N ALA A 219 4.02 -8.22 12.81
CA ALA A 219 5.04 -7.17 12.95
C ALA A 219 5.19 -6.28 11.70
N MET A 220 4.64 -6.71 10.55
CA MET A 220 4.47 -5.91 9.34
C MET A 220 3.10 -5.20 9.29
N ASP A 221 2.30 -5.29 10.35
CA ASP A 221 1.15 -4.44 10.60
C ASP A 221 1.61 -2.98 10.65
N LYS A 222 1.34 -2.24 9.57
CA LYS A 222 1.70 -0.81 9.50
C LYS A 222 0.60 0.07 8.92
N GLY A 223 -0.55 -0.50 8.56
CA GLY A 223 -1.63 0.30 8.04
C GLY A 223 -2.73 0.40 9.09
N GLU A 224 -2.78 1.47 9.87
CA GLU A 224 -3.89 1.72 10.82
C GLU A 224 -5.25 1.76 10.10
N GLY A 225 -5.26 1.81 8.76
CA GLY A 225 -6.41 2.14 7.96
C GLY A 225 -6.65 3.64 8.00
N ALA A 226 -7.23 4.18 6.94
CA ALA A 226 -7.76 5.53 6.91
C ALA A 226 -8.89 5.60 5.89
N ALA A 227 -9.87 6.42 6.20
CA ALA A 227 -10.95 6.77 5.30
C ALA A 227 -11.00 8.29 5.19
N GLU A 228 -11.02 8.79 3.96
CA GLU A 228 -11.19 10.22 3.69
C GLU A 228 -12.48 10.40 2.89
N PRO A 229 -13.41 11.28 3.32
CA PRO A 229 -14.60 11.59 2.53
C PRO A 229 -14.18 12.25 1.22
N VAL A 230 -14.81 11.83 0.12
CA VAL A 230 -14.59 12.37 -1.22
C VAL A 230 -15.92 12.82 -1.81
N ASP A 231 -15.94 14.03 -2.35
CA ASP A 231 -17.09 14.53 -3.09
C ASP A 231 -17.20 13.81 -4.43
N LEU A 232 -18.42 13.37 -4.76
CA LEU A 232 -18.74 12.78 -6.07
C LEU A 232 -18.58 13.84 -7.16
N SER A 233 -17.93 13.49 -8.26
CA SER A 233 -17.91 14.34 -9.45
C SER A 233 -19.31 14.48 -10.07
N ASP A 234 -19.56 15.53 -10.85
CA ASP A 234 -20.86 15.78 -11.50
C ASP A 234 -21.35 14.57 -12.32
N GLN A 235 -20.42 13.84 -12.96
CA GLN A 235 -20.74 12.63 -13.71
C GLN A 235 -21.13 11.47 -12.79
N GLU A 236 -20.41 11.27 -11.68
CA GLU A 236 -20.73 10.20 -10.74
C GLU A 236 -22.06 10.48 -10.03
N GLN A 237 -22.36 11.73 -9.67
CA GLN A 237 -23.64 12.12 -9.07
C GLN A 237 -24.85 11.75 -9.95
N GLN A 238 -24.69 11.78 -11.27
CA GLN A 238 -25.74 11.38 -12.21
C GLN A 238 -25.92 9.86 -12.32
N LEU A 239 -24.87 9.09 -12.00
CA LEU A 239 -24.87 7.63 -12.06
C LEU A 239 -25.31 6.99 -10.75
N ILE A 240 -25.06 7.64 -9.61
CA ILE A 240 -25.45 7.13 -8.30
C ILE A 240 -26.97 7.12 -8.17
N ALA A 241 -27.52 5.95 -7.84
CA ALA A 241 -28.94 5.73 -7.67
C ALA A 241 -29.52 6.63 -6.56
N THR A 242 -30.64 7.27 -6.87
CA THR A 242 -31.43 8.12 -5.96
C THR A 242 -32.49 7.34 -5.20
N GLU A 243 -32.74 6.09 -5.58
CA GLU A 243 -33.63 5.16 -4.89
C GLU A 243 -32.91 3.82 -4.63
N GLY A 244 -33.18 3.22 -3.48
CA GLY A 244 -32.64 1.93 -3.10
C GLY A 244 -33.28 0.80 -3.90
N SER A 245 -32.45 -0.01 -4.55
CA SER A 245 -32.82 -1.26 -5.20
C SER A 245 -31.57 -2.11 -5.37
N PHE A 246 -31.71 -3.43 -5.50
CA PHE A 246 -30.55 -4.31 -5.64
C PHE A 246 -29.66 -3.93 -6.85
N LEU A 247 -30.26 -3.76 -8.03
CA LEU A 247 -29.52 -3.33 -9.22
C LEU A 247 -28.96 -1.90 -9.09
N GLY A 248 -29.67 -0.99 -8.40
CA GLY A 248 -29.16 0.35 -8.14
C GLY A 248 -27.88 0.32 -7.29
N PHE A 249 -27.83 -0.51 -6.25
CA PHE A 249 -26.63 -0.68 -5.44
C PHE A 249 -25.47 -1.31 -6.21
N LEU A 250 -25.73 -2.29 -7.09
CA LEU A 250 -24.69 -2.84 -7.95
C LEU A 250 -24.21 -1.81 -9.00
N GLY A 251 -25.13 -1.03 -9.57
CA GLY A 251 -24.80 0.05 -10.51
C GLY A 251 -23.96 1.14 -9.87
N ASN A 252 -24.21 1.47 -8.60
CA ASN A 252 -23.34 2.37 -7.83
C ASN A 252 -21.94 1.77 -7.67
N ILE A 253 -21.83 0.48 -7.31
CA ILE A 253 -20.52 -0.19 -7.20
C ILE A 253 -19.78 -0.20 -8.54
N GLU A 254 -20.48 -0.35 -9.67
CA GLU A 254 -19.89 -0.24 -11.01
C GLU A 254 -19.44 1.18 -11.34
N ALA A 255 -20.23 2.19 -10.96
CA ALA A 255 -19.90 3.60 -11.16
C ALA A 255 -18.69 4.05 -10.32
N LEU A 256 -18.53 3.46 -9.13
CA LEU A 256 -17.32 3.61 -8.34
C LEU A 256 -16.16 2.90 -9.03
N ARG A 257 -15.13 3.67 -9.37
CA ARG A 257 -13.87 3.08 -9.86
C ARG A 257 -13.31 2.13 -8.80
N THR A 258 -12.66 1.06 -9.23
CA THR A 258 -11.99 0.08 -8.36
C THR A 258 -10.64 0.59 -7.85
N ASP A 259 -10.63 1.81 -7.31
CA ASP A 259 -9.44 2.54 -6.86
C ASP A 259 -9.38 2.73 -5.33
N GLY A 260 -10.01 1.84 -4.56
CA GLY A 260 -10.04 1.95 -3.10
C GLY A 260 -11.24 2.72 -2.54
N ARG A 261 -12.27 3.00 -3.34
CA ARG A 261 -13.43 3.77 -2.92
C ARG A 261 -14.58 2.87 -2.47
N ILE A 262 -15.33 3.32 -1.46
CA ILE A 262 -16.59 2.71 -1.03
C ILE A 262 -17.69 3.78 -0.96
N LEU A 263 -18.94 3.36 -0.96
CA LEU A 263 -20.09 4.24 -0.82
C LEU A 263 -20.95 3.82 0.37
N VAL A 264 -21.31 4.81 1.19
CA VAL A 264 -22.28 4.66 2.27
C VAL A 264 -23.52 5.50 1.94
N GLN A 265 -24.68 4.87 1.95
CA GLN A 265 -25.97 5.52 1.68
C GLN A 265 -26.97 5.35 2.81
N ASN A 266 -27.81 6.37 2.98
CA ASN A 266 -28.98 6.34 3.86
C ASN A 266 -30.23 6.22 3.02
N VAL A 267 -30.95 5.12 3.16
CA VAL A 267 -32.18 4.87 2.43
C VAL A 267 -33.35 4.97 3.39
N ARG A 268 -34.34 5.79 3.04
CA ARG A 268 -35.62 5.81 3.74
C ARG A 268 -36.48 4.70 3.16
N GLY A 269 -36.65 3.63 3.93
CA GLY A 269 -37.46 2.48 3.55
C GLY A 269 -38.94 2.83 3.34
N PRO A 270 -39.76 1.90 2.81
CA PRO A 270 -41.17 2.15 2.53
C PRO A 270 -41.99 2.38 3.80
N ASP A 271 -41.49 1.89 4.93
CA ASP A 271 -42.00 2.08 6.29
C ASP A 271 -41.57 3.41 6.94
N GLY A 272 -40.82 4.24 6.22
CA GLY A 272 -40.33 5.54 6.68
C GLY A 272 -39.09 5.46 7.58
N VAL A 273 -38.59 4.27 7.90
CA VAL A 273 -37.39 4.06 8.70
C VAL A 273 -36.14 4.31 7.86
N VAL A 274 -35.16 5.04 8.41
CA VAL A 274 -33.87 5.26 7.75
C VAL A 274 -32.94 4.09 8.04
N ARG A 275 -32.42 3.47 6.99
CA ARG A 275 -31.48 2.35 7.04
C ARG A 275 -30.22 2.67 6.23
N TYR A 276 -29.16 1.93 6.48
CA TYR A 276 -27.84 2.21 5.92
C TYR A 276 -27.41 1.11 4.96
N VAL A 277 -26.79 1.48 3.85
CA VAL A 277 -26.27 0.53 2.86
C VAL A 277 -24.81 0.84 2.59
N LEU A 278 -23.94 -0.11 2.92
CA LEU A 278 -22.52 -0.05 2.61
C LEU A 278 -22.26 -0.84 1.32
N GLN A 279 -21.64 -0.16 0.35
CA GLN A 279 -21.40 -0.65 -1.00
C GLN A 279 -19.88 -0.67 -1.27
N ALA A 280 -19.34 -1.87 -1.50
CA ALA A 280 -17.91 -2.10 -1.62
C ALA A 280 -17.52 -2.72 -2.98
N PRO A 281 -16.79 -1.98 -3.84
CA PRO A 281 -16.21 -2.50 -5.07
C PRO A 281 -15.10 -3.53 -4.84
N GLY A 282 -14.79 -4.26 -5.91
CA GLY A 282 -13.61 -5.12 -6.03
C GLY A 282 -12.34 -4.38 -6.43
N MET A 283 -11.29 -5.13 -6.77
CA MET A 283 -9.99 -4.60 -7.18
C MET A 283 -9.93 -4.06 -8.62
N ALA A 284 -9.03 -3.10 -8.88
CA ALA A 284 -8.58 -2.77 -10.23
C ALA A 284 -7.51 -3.75 -10.72
N PRO A 285 -7.60 -4.27 -11.96
CA PRO A 285 -6.49 -4.98 -12.58
C PRO A 285 -5.33 -4.01 -12.89
N GLY A 286 -4.13 -4.24 -12.33
CA GLY A 286 -2.94 -3.45 -12.65
C GLY A 286 -1.85 -3.45 -11.57
N ARG A 287 -0.77 -2.68 -11.81
CA ARG A 287 0.25 -2.40 -10.78
C ARG A 287 -0.39 -1.66 -9.60
N PRO A 288 0.01 -1.93 -8.34
CA PRO A 288 -0.47 -1.19 -7.17
C PRO A 288 -0.29 0.31 -7.43
N ARG A 289 -1.41 1.04 -7.48
CA ARG A 289 -1.43 2.49 -7.63
C ARG A 289 -1.83 3.07 -6.30
N ASN A 290 -0.85 3.68 -5.63
CA ASN A 290 -0.99 4.36 -4.34
C ASN A 290 -1.41 3.44 -3.18
N ASP A 291 -1.33 4.00 -1.97
CA ASP A 291 -1.62 3.41 -0.65
C ASP A 291 -3.07 2.89 -0.48
N SER A 292 -3.69 2.30 -1.51
CA SER A 292 -5.04 1.75 -1.47
C SER A 292 -5.02 0.31 -0.93
N PRO A 293 -5.89 -0.02 0.04
CA PRO A 293 -5.98 -1.37 0.58
C PRO A 293 -6.56 -2.40 -0.41
N GLN A 294 -7.15 -1.96 -1.53
CA GLN A 294 -7.69 -2.81 -2.62
C GLN A 294 -6.62 -3.15 -3.68
N ASP A 295 -5.42 -3.57 -3.24
CA ASP A 295 -4.38 -4.09 -4.14
C ASP A 295 -4.35 -5.63 -4.13
N PHE A 296 -3.66 -6.25 -5.10
CA PHE A 296 -3.60 -7.72 -5.21
C PHE A 296 -3.15 -8.40 -3.91
N ILE A 297 -2.27 -7.75 -3.13
CA ILE A 297 -1.80 -8.27 -1.85
C ILE A 297 -2.88 -8.09 -0.76
N GLY A 298 -3.60 -6.98 -0.78
CA GLY A 298 -4.76 -6.67 0.07
C GLY A 298 -5.92 -7.63 -0.12
N ALA A 299 -6.30 -7.97 -1.36
CA ALA A 299 -7.38 -8.92 -1.62
C ALA A 299 -7.03 -10.33 -1.19
N TRP A 300 -5.79 -10.74 -1.42
CA TRP A 300 -5.28 -12.00 -0.89
C TRP A 300 -5.30 -12.01 0.64
N ARG A 301 -4.91 -10.91 1.30
CA ARG A 301 -5.01 -10.80 2.77
C ARG A 301 -6.45 -10.87 3.25
N ASN A 302 -7.39 -10.20 2.59
CA ASN A 302 -8.82 -10.22 2.93
C ASN A 302 -9.42 -11.63 2.81
N LEU A 303 -8.93 -12.46 1.89
CA LEU A 303 -9.36 -13.84 1.74
C LEU A 303 -9.06 -14.66 3.00
N PHE A 304 -7.87 -14.50 3.58
CA PHE A 304 -7.36 -15.31 4.68
C PHE A 304 -7.49 -14.69 6.07
N MET A 305 -7.56 -13.36 6.19
CA MET A 305 -7.56 -12.64 7.47
C MET A 305 -8.84 -11.81 7.64
N ALA A 306 -9.53 -12.00 8.78
CA ALA A 306 -10.73 -11.25 9.12
C ALA A 306 -10.44 -9.78 9.49
N ASP A 307 -9.24 -9.49 10.00
CA ASP A 307 -8.76 -8.13 10.30
C ASP A 307 -7.72 -7.70 9.25
N SER A 308 -7.99 -6.59 8.55
CA SER A 308 -7.19 -6.09 7.44
C SER A 308 -7.22 -4.56 7.38
N PRO A 309 -6.24 -3.90 6.72
CA PRO A 309 -6.31 -2.46 6.48
C PRO A 309 -7.59 -2.02 5.75
N TYR A 310 -8.15 -2.88 4.91
CA TYR A 310 -9.41 -2.61 4.20
C TYR A 310 -10.60 -2.59 5.15
N THR A 311 -10.77 -3.63 5.98
CA THR A 311 -11.85 -3.69 6.98
C THR A 311 -11.72 -2.59 8.04
N ARG A 312 -10.50 -2.28 8.52
CA ARG A 312 -10.24 -1.13 9.41
C ARG A 312 -10.60 0.21 8.78
N SER A 313 -10.25 0.42 7.51
CA SER A 313 -10.61 1.65 6.80
C SER A 313 -12.13 1.78 6.61
N ILE A 314 -12.83 0.68 6.34
CA ILE A 314 -14.30 0.66 6.28
C ILE A 314 -14.89 1.05 7.64
N LEU A 315 -14.38 0.52 8.75
CA LEU A 315 -14.85 0.89 10.09
C LEU A 315 -14.68 2.40 10.36
N LEU A 316 -13.54 2.98 9.95
CA LEU A 316 -13.30 4.42 10.05
C LEU A 316 -14.26 5.24 9.18
N ALA A 317 -14.58 4.77 7.97
CA ALA A 317 -15.56 5.40 7.10
C ALA A 317 -16.97 5.40 7.71
N LEU A 318 -17.40 4.27 8.30
CA LEU A 318 -18.71 4.18 8.96
C LEU A 318 -18.80 5.06 10.22
N ALA A 319 -17.68 5.20 10.94
CA ALA A 319 -17.60 6.10 12.09
C ALA A 319 -17.68 7.58 11.66
N ASP A 320 -16.96 7.99 10.59
CA ASP A 320 -17.04 9.35 10.05
C ASP A 320 -18.42 9.67 9.46
N TYR A 321 -19.08 8.67 8.87
CA TYR A 321 -20.42 8.82 8.34
C TYR A 321 -21.48 9.07 9.43
N ASP A 322 -21.14 8.76 10.69
CA ASP A 322 -21.97 8.91 11.89
C ASP A 322 -23.21 7.98 11.87
N ILE A 323 -22.98 6.69 11.58
CA ILE A 323 -24.04 5.68 11.67
C ILE A 323 -24.38 5.43 13.15
N PRO A 324 -25.65 5.59 13.59
CA PRO A 324 -26.04 5.31 14.96
C PRO A 324 -25.82 3.85 15.34
N ARG A 325 -25.39 3.62 16.59
CA ARG A 325 -25.32 2.26 17.13
C ARG A 325 -26.70 1.60 17.11
N GLY A 326 -26.76 0.34 16.71
CA GLY A 326 -27.99 -0.44 16.56
C GLY A 326 -28.75 -0.17 15.25
N ALA A 327 -28.27 0.73 14.39
CA ALA A 327 -28.89 0.97 13.09
C ALA A 327 -28.86 -0.29 12.20
N GLU A 328 -29.88 -0.43 11.36
CA GLU A 328 -29.97 -1.52 10.38
C GLU A 328 -29.04 -1.21 9.20
N LEU A 329 -28.13 -2.16 8.94
CA LEU A 329 -27.10 -2.06 7.93
C LEU A 329 -27.22 -3.23 6.94
N ALA A 330 -27.23 -2.91 5.65
CA ALA A 330 -27.06 -3.88 4.56
C ALA A 330 -25.68 -3.71 3.95
N LEU A 331 -25.00 -4.83 3.70
CA LEU A 331 -23.66 -4.89 3.13
C LEU A 331 -23.75 -5.46 1.72
N ILE A 332 -23.29 -4.72 0.71
CA ILE A 332 -23.37 -5.15 -0.70
C ILE A 332 -21.98 -5.01 -1.31
N GLY A 333 -21.41 -6.13 -1.78
CA GLY A 333 -20.03 -6.16 -2.25
C GLY A 333 -19.82 -6.98 -3.51
N HIS A 334 -18.82 -6.60 -4.29
CA HIS A 334 -18.34 -7.35 -5.45
C HIS A 334 -16.87 -7.75 -5.26
N SER A 335 -16.52 -8.98 -5.65
CA SER A 335 -15.14 -9.49 -5.59
C SER A 335 -14.50 -9.29 -4.21
N GLU A 336 -13.34 -8.63 -4.11
CA GLU A 336 -12.69 -8.29 -2.84
C GLU A 336 -13.60 -7.54 -1.85
N GLY A 337 -14.45 -6.64 -2.35
CA GLY A 337 -15.41 -5.91 -1.54
C GLY A 337 -16.36 -6.85 -0.80
N GLY A 338 -16.85 -7.89 -1.47
CA GLY A 338 -17.73 -8.90 -0.84
C GLY A 338 -17.01 -9.68 0.27
N ILE A 339 -15.75 -10.05 0.07
CA ILE A 339 -14.92 -10.72 1.09
C ILE A 339 -14.78 -9.85 2.34
N ALA A 340 -14.46 -8.57 2.16
CA ALA A 340 -14.24 -7.64 3.26
C ALA A 340 -15.51 -7.37 4.06
N LEU A 341 -16.64 -7.21 3.37
CA LEU A 341 -17.94 -7.05 4.01
C LEU A 341 -18.35 -8.31 4.77
N MET A 342 -18.05 -9.48 4.23
CA MET A 342 -18.32 -10.72 4.93
C MET A 342 -17.44 -10.86 6.18
N ASN A 343 -16.15 -10.51 6.11
CA ASN A 343 -15.26 -10.46 7.28
C ASN A 343 -15.80 -9.53 8.38
N LEU A 344 -16.35 -8.37 8.01
CA LEU A 344 -17.03 -7.47 8.96
C LEU A 344 -18.26 -8.13 9.58
N ALA A 345 -19.07 -8.83 8.79
CA ALA A 345 -20.23 -9.56 9.30
C ALA A 345 -19.85 -10.71 10.24
N GLN A 346 -18.65 -11.29 10.15
CA GLN A 346 -18.14 -12.28 11.10
C GLN A 346 -17.65 -11.65 12.42
N ASN A 347 -17.44 -10.34 12.46
CA ASN A 347 -16.94 -9.65 13.64
C ASN A 347 -18.07 -9.39 14.64
N GLU A 348 -18.00 -10.03 15.81
CA GLU A 348 -19.00 -9.87 16.87
C GLU A 348 -19.14 -8.43 17.37
N GLU A 349 -18.04 -7.68 17.49
CA GLU A 349 -18.08 -6.29 17.96
C GLU A 349 -18.79 -5.40 16.95
N PHE A 350 -18.53 -5.61 15.65
CA PHE A 350 -19.23 -4.93 14.57
C PHE A 350 -20.73 -5.23 14.59
N CYS A 351 -21.11 -6.50 14.70
CA CYS A 351 -22.51 -6.93 14.79
C CYS A 351 -23.20 -6.54 16.12
N ARG A 352 -22.44 -6.21 17.17
CA ARG A 352 -22.96 -5.58 18.40
C ARG A 352 -23.15 -4.08 18.23
N ALA A 353 -22.27 -3.43 17.46
CA ALA A 353 -22.35 -2.00 17.19
C ALA A 353 -23.48 -1.66 16.20
N TYR A 354 -23.69 -2.50 15.18
CA TYR A 354 -24.69 -2.33 14.13
C TYR A 354 -25.49 -3.60 13.92
N ARG A 355 -26.78 -3.47 13.58
CA ARG A 355 -27.60 -4.62 13.21
C ARG A 355 -27.40 -4.93 11.74
N VAL A 356 -26.43 -5.79 11.43
CA VAL A 356 -26.24 -6.32 10.08
C VAL A 356 -27.44 -7.18 9.73
N THR A 357 -28.22 -6.75 8.74
CA THR A 357 -29.45 -7.45 8.34
C THR A 357 -29.23 -8.29 7.10
N HIS A 358 -28.43 -7.79 6.15
CA HIS A 358 -28.19 -8.42 4.86
C HIS A 358 -26.72 -8.32 4.49
N VAL A 359 -26.17 -9.38 3.92
CA VAL A 359 -24.88 -9.38 3.22
C VAL A 359 -25.11 -9.97 1.83
N VAL A 360 -24.92 -9.17 0.78
CA VAL A 360 -25.07 -9.59 -0.61
C VAL A 360 -23.72 -9.50 -1.29
N THR A 361 -23.21 -10.64 -1.74
CA THR A 361 -21.89 -10.74 -2.39
C THR A 361 -22.01 -11.27 -3.80
N VAL A 362 -21.41 -10.55 -4.75
CA VAL A 362 -21.40 -10.91 -6.17
C VAL A 362 -19.98 -11.27 -6.59
N GLY A 363 -19.77 -12.44 -7.18
CA GLY A 363 -18.46 -12.90 -7.65
C GLY A 363 -17.39 -12.90 -6.55
N SER A 364 -17.75 -13.22 -5.30
CA SER A 364 -16.86 -13.15 -4.13
C SER A 364 -16.70 -14.54 -3.49
N PRO A 365 -15.48 -14.96 -3.12
CA PRO A 365 -15.25 -16.23 -2.41
C PRO A 365 -15.63 -16.10 -0.93
N VAL A 366 -16.86 -16.44 -0.57
CA VAL A 366 -17.40 -16.29 0.81
C VAL A 366 -17.94 -17.57 1.41
N ASP A 367 -17.82 -18.69 0.72
CA ASP A 367 -18.53 -19.93 1.05
C ASP A 367 -18.07 -20.51 2.41
N ASN A 368 -16.82 -20.25 2.79
CA ASN A 368 -16.27 -20.64 4.09
C ASN A 368 -16.61 -19.67 5.24
N LYS A 369 -17.34 -18.57 4.99
CA LYS A 369 -17.58 -17.52 5.98
C LYS A 369 -18.98 -17.63 6.58
N LYS A 370 -19.10 -17.24 7.85
CA LYS A 370 -20.37 -17.25 8.60
C LYS A 370 -20.55 -15.95 9.37
N PRO A 371 -21.73 -15.30 9.28
CA PRO A 371 -21.98 -14.07 10.01
C PRO A 371 -22.07 -14.36 11.51
N ALA A 372 -21.67 -13.39 12.34
CA ALA A 372 -21.73 -13.51 13.80
C ALA A 372 -23.18 -13.51 14.31
N ASP A 373 -24.07 -12.74 13.69
CA ASP A 373 -25.50 -12.79 13.98
C ASP A 373 -26.21 -13.79 13.05
N PRO A 374 -26.77 -14.90 13.56
CA PRO A 374 -27.45 -15.91 12.75
C PRO A 374 -28.71 -15.38 12.05
N ARG A 375 -29.24 -14.22 12.45
CA ARG A 375 -30.39 -13.57 11.79
C ARG A 375 -29.98 -12.80 10.54
N THR A 376 -28.68 -12.61 10.31
CA THR A 376 -28.17 -11.99 9.09
C THR A 376 -28.55 -12.86 7.90
N TRP A 377 -29.23 -12.27 6.92
CA TRP A 377 -29.50 -12.93 5.65
C TRP A 377 -28.32 -12.74 4.70
N VAL A 378 -27.82 -13.82 4.11
CA VAL A 378 -26.66 -13.78 3.22
C VAL A 378 -27.05 -14.25 1.83
N ALA A 379 -26.68 -13.51 0.79
CA ALA A 379 -26.81 -13.91 -0.60
C ALA A 379 -25.45 -13.98 -1.29
N SER A 380 -25.10 -15.15 -1.82
CA SER A 380 -23.90 -15.37 -2.65
C SER A 380 -24.32 -15.63 -4.10
N ILE A 381 -23.87 -14.79 -5.02
CA ILE A 381 -24.17 -14.89 -6.46
C ILE A 381 -22.86 -15.08 -7.22
N THR A 382 -22.69 -16.25 -7.81
CA THR A 382 -21.44 -16.66 -8.50
C THR A 382 -21.73 -17.12 -9.92
N ASN A 383 -20.76 -16.90 -10.81
CA ASN A 383 -20.79 -17.40 -12.17
C ASN A 383 -19.78 -18.55 -12.29
N GLN A 384 -20.19 -19.69 -12.84
CA GLN A 384 -19.35 -20.89 -12.97
C GLN A 384 -18.09 -20.69 -13.83
N HIS A 385 -18.08 -19.67 -14.70
CA HIS A 385 -16.91 -19.32 -15.51
C HIS A 385 -15.98 -18.30 -14.84
N ASP A 386 -16.37 -17.78 -13.68
CA ASP A 386 -15.58 -16.87 -12.88
C ASP A 386 -14.65 -17.66 -11.95
N ILE A 387 -13.34 -17.47 -12.11
CA ILE A 387 -12.32 -18.17 -11.33
C ILE A 387 -12.23 -17.66 -9.88
N VAL A 388 -12.69 -16.43 -9.61
CA VAL A 388 -12.42 -15.74 -8.34
C VAL A 388 -13.24 -16.32 -7.18
N PRO A 389 -14.55 -16.61 -7.31
CA PRO A 389 -15.33 -17.24 -6.26
C PRO A 389 -14.77 -18.59 -5.78
N VAL A 390 -14.09 -19.33 -6.65
CA VAL A 390 -13.54 -20.67 -6.36
C VAL A 390 -12.21 -20.61 -5.57
N LEU A 391 -11.63 -19.42 -5.37
CA LEU A 391 -10.30 -19.26 -4.77
C LEU A 391 -10.22 -19.55 -3.27
N ASP A 392 -11.35 -19.62 -2.54
CA ASP A 392 -11.34 -20.09 -1.15
C ASP A 392 -11.28 -21.62 -1.02
N GLY A 393 -11.06 -22.32 -2.13
CA GLY A 393 -10.79 -23.76 -2.17
C GLY A 393 -12.03 -24.64 -2.33
N ARG A 394 -13.22 -24.04 -2.51
CA ARG A 394 -14.47 -24.77 -2.77
C ARG A 394 -14.84 -24.68 -4.24
N GLY A 395 -14.71 -25.80 -4.96
CA GLY A 395 -15.32 -25.99 -6.28
C GLY A 395 -16.78 -26.44 -6.16
N ALA A 396 -17.49 -26.51 -7.29
CA ALA A 396 -18.93 -26.78 -7.46
C ALA A 396 -19.48 -28.14 -6.90
N GLY A 397 -18.79 -28.77 -5.95
CA GLY A 397 -19.17 -30.05 -5.34
C GLY A 397 -18.89 -30.18 -3.84
N ALA A 398 -18.58 -29.09 -3.12
CA ALA A 398 -18.40 -29.14 -1.67
C ALA A 398 -19.78 -29.21 -0.97
N ALA A 399 -20.14 -30.39 -0.45
CA ALA A 399 -21.38 -30.57 0.32
C ALA A 399 -21.30 -29.79 1.64
N PHE A 400 -22.06 -28.69 1.74
CA PHE A 400 -22.31 -28.00 3.00
C PHE A 400 -23.81 -27.96 3.30
N ASP A 401 -24.13 -27.92 4.60
CA ASP A 401 -25.48 -27.89 5.15
C ASP A 401 -25.93 -26.42 5.22
N PRO A 402 -26.75 -25.92 4.28
CA PRO A 402 -27.04 -24.49 4.17
C PRO A 402 -27.71 -23.98 5.45
N HIS A 403 -27.13 -22.94 6.05
CA HIS A 403 -27.78 -22.20 7.13
C HIS A 403 -29.14 -21.68 6.62
N PRO A 404 -30.23 -21.69 7.41
CA PRO A 404 -31.58 -21.36 6.93
C PRO A 404 -31.75 -19.94 6.35
N ASN A 405 -30.78 -19.05 6.59
CA ASN A 405 -30.75 -17.66 6.10
C ASN A 405 -29.71 -17.43 4.98
N TRP A 406 -29.26 -18.48 4.32
CA TRP A 406 -28.29 -18.40 3.21
C TRP A 406 -28.98 -18.64 1.87
N TYR A 407 -28.84 -17.70 0.95
CA TYR A 407 -29.32 -17.77 -0.42
C TYR A 407 -28.13 -17.87 -1.37
N GLU A 408 -28.02 -18.95 -2.12
CA GLU A 408 -26.90 -19.20 -3.02
C GLU A 408 -27.39 -19.38 -4.44
N VAL A 409 -26.76 -18.66 -5.37
CA VAL A 409 -27.03 -18.75 -6.80
C VAL A 409 -25.71 -18.90 -7.52
N ASP A 410 -25.42 -20.13 -7.93
CA ASP A 410 -24.35 -20.44 -8.86
C ASP A 410 -24.95 -20.70 -10.25
N TYR A 411 -24.58 -19.90 -11.24
CA TYR A 411 -25.18 -19.96 -12.58
C TYR A 411 -24.13 -20.00 -13.69
N THR A 412 -24.51 -20.58 -14.82
CA THR A 412 -23.69 -20.62 -16.03
C THR A 412 -23.96 -19.37 -16.88
N GLY A 413 -23.06 -18.40 -16.87
CA GLY A 413 -23.18 -17.17 -17.67
C GLY A 413 -22.75 -17.34 -19.13
N PRO A 414 -23.32 -16.59 -20.10
CA PRO A 414 -22.93 -16.65 -21.51
C PRO A 414 -21.52 -16.07 -21.78
N THR A 415 -21.01 -15.20 -20.91
CA THR A 415 -19.66 -14.65 -21.02
C THR A 415 -18.68 -15.53 -20.24
N HIS A 416 -17.84 -16.26 -20.96
CA HIS A 416 -16.89 -17.21 -20.36
C HIS A 416 -15.51 -16.61 -20.12
N GLU A 417 -15.10 -15.58 -20.88
CA GLU A 417 -13.72 -15.09 -20.86
C GLU A 417 -13.37 -14.31 -19.59
N PHE A 418 -12.26 -14.65 -18.92
CA PHE A 418 -11.71 -13.87 -17.81
C PHE A 418 -10.78 -12.76 -18.34
N PRO A 419 -10.80 -11.54 -17.80
CA PRO A 419 -11.56 -11.10 -16.61
C PRO A 419 -13.00 -10.67 -16.89
N LEU A 420 -13.50 -10.74 -18.12
CA LEU A 420 -14.84 -10.24 -18.48
C LEU A 420 -15.96 -10.91 -17.65
N CYS A 421 -15.93 -12.24 -17.51
CA CYS A 421 -16.89 -13.01 -16.71
C CYS A 421 -16.94 -12.62 -15.23
N HIS A 422 -15.87 -12.00 -14.70
CA HIS A 422 -15.75 -11.53 -13.32
C HIS A 422 -16.18 -10.05 -13.15
N MET A 423 -16.29 -9.28 -14.24
CA MET A 423 -16.65 -7.86 -14.17
C MET A 423 -18.08 -7.69 -13.65
N LEU A 424 -18.29 -6.78 -12.70
CA LEU A 424 -19.62 -6.53 -12.13
C LEU A 424 -20.68 -6.18 -13.18
N ARG A 425 -20.30 -5.46 -14.25
CA ARG A 425 -21.19 -5.16 -15.38
C ARG A 425 -21.78 -6.40 -16.06
N GLU A 426 -21.00 -7.48 -16.17
CA GLU A 426 -21.49 -8.74 -16.74
C GLU A 426 -22.45 -9.44 -15.76
N TYR A 427 -22.16 -9.41 -14.45
CA TYR A 427 -23.09 -9.88 -13.43
C TYR A 427 -24.42 -9.10 -13.45
N ILE A 428 -24.39 -7.76 -13.55
CA ILE A 428 -25.60 -6.91 -13.65
C ILE A 428 -26.42 -7.29 -14.89
N LYS A 429 -25.76 -7.47 -16.03
CA LYS A 429 -26.40 -7.92 -17.27
C LYS A 429 -27.04 -9.29 -17.09
N HIS A 430 -26.35 -10.25 -16.48
CA HIS A 430 -26.88 -11.59 -16.23
C HIS A 430 -28.04 -11.59 -15.22
N LEU A 431 -27.99 -10.76 -14.17
CA LEU A 431 -29.10 -10.54 -13.24
C LEU A 431 -30.34 -9.94 -13.92
N THR A 432 -30.15 -9.27 -15.05
CA THR A 432 -31.24 -8.70 -15.84
C THR A 432 -31.80 -9.70 -16.87
N SER A 433 -30.94 -10.51 -17.50
CA SER A 433 -31.34 -11.31 -18.67
C SER A 433 -31.27 -12.84 -18.50
N VAL A 434 -30.39 -13.35 -17.63
CA VAL A 434 -30.10 -14.79 -17.47
C VAL A 434 -30.74 -15.36 -16.21
N ILE A 435 -30.55 -14.67 -15.09
CA ILE A 435 -31.07 -15.05 -13.76
C ILE A 435 -31.96 -13.94 -13.16
N PRO A 436 -33.05 -13.53 -13.86
CA PRO A 436 -33.94 -12.47 -13.37
C PRO A 436 -34.65 -12.86 -12.06
N GLN A 437 -34.89 -14.16 -11.82
CA GLN A 437 -35.48 -14.64 -10.57
C GLN A 437 -34.56 -14.36 -9.38
N ALA A 438 -33.25 -14.60 -9.52
CA ALA A 438 -32.30 -14.32 -8.46
C ALA A 438 -32.24 -12.83 -8.09
N ARG A 439 -32.30 -11.97 -9.11
CA ARG A 439 -32.46 -10.53 -8.90
C ARG A 439 -33.73 -10.21 -8.12
N GLU A 440 -34.87 -10.80 -8.48
CA GLU A 440 -36.16 -10.56 -7.82
C GLU A 440 -36.17 -11.03 -6.37
N ASP A 441 -35.63 -12.22 -6.09
CA ASP A 441 -35.54 -12.79 -4.74
C ASP A 441 -34.69 -11.90 -3.81
N VAL A 442 -33.52 -11.47 -4.28
CA VAL A 442 -32.61 -10.59 -3.53
C VAL A 442 -33.23 -9.21 -3.33
N ASP A 443 -33.85 -8.67 -4.38
CA ASP A 443 -34.53 -7.36 -4.31
C ASP A 443 -35.77 -7.42 -3.39
N GLN A 444 -36.42 -8.58 -3.27
CA GLN A 444 -37.51 -8.82 -2.32
C GLN A 444 -36.99 -8.91 -0.87
N ALA A 445 -35.87 -9.61 -0.64
CA ALA A 445 -35.21 -9.63 0.65
C ALA A 445 -34.81 -8.21 1.10
N LEU A 446 -34.29 -7.40 0.16
CA LEU A 446 -33.95 -5.99 0.37
C LEU A 446 -35.16 -5.03 0.36
N SER A 447 -36.40 -5.52 0.45
CA SER A 447 -37.61 -4.66 0.41
C SER A 447 -37.61 -3.53 1.44
N ALA A 448 -37.06 -3.74 2.63
CA ALA A 448 -36.92 -2.73 3.68
C ALA A 448 -35.94 -1.59 3.31
N TYR A 449 -35.04 -1.85 2.36
CA TYR A 449 -34.05 -0.92 1.81
C TYR A 449 -34.51 -0.30 0.48
N ARG A 450 -35.78 -0.46 0.10
CA ARG A 450 -36.35 0.23 -1.07
C ARG A 450 -36.90 1.59 -0.68
N GLY A 451 -36.56 2.63 -1.45
CA GLY A 451 -37.09 3.98 -1.23
C GLY A 451 -36.05 5.06 -1.47
N ALA A 452 -36.38 6.31 -1.14
CA ALA A 452 -35.55 7.46 -1.48
C ALA A 452 -34.23 7.47 -0.69
N VAL A 453 -33.13 7.68 -1.40
CA VAL A 453 -31.81 7.92 -0.82
C VAL A 453 -31.76 9.34 -0.27
N VAL A 454 -31.47 9.47 1.02
CA VAL A 454 -31.43 10.76 1.74
C VAL A 454 -30.03 11.36 1.72
N ARG A 455 -28.99 10.52 1.79
CA ARG A 455 -27.58 10.94 1.82
C ARG A 455 -26.72 9.87 1.15
N SER A 456 -25.76 10.30 0.34
CA SER A 456 -24.71 9.49 -0.26
C SER A 456 -23.36 10.08 0.11
N GLN A 457 -22.42 9.27 0.60
CA GLN A 457 -21.04 9.69 0.83
C GLN A 457 -20.07 8.64 0.31
N VAL A 458 -19.14 9.08 -0.54
CA VAL A 458 -18.02 8.25 -0.96
C VAL A 458 -16.85 8.46 -0.02
N TYR A 459 -16.14 7.37 0.27
CA TYR A 459 -14.89 7.39 1.01
C TYR A 459 -13.77 6.81 0.15
N GLN A 460 -12.62 7.48 0.15
CA GLN A 460 -11.36 6.92 -0.31
C GLN A 460 -10.69 6.21 0.87
N LEU A 461 -10.52 4.91 0.74
CA LEU A 461 -9.82 4.09 1.72
C LEU A 461 -8.33 4.09 1.43
N LYS A 462 -7.53 4.12 2.49
CA LYS A 462 -6.06 4.16 2.43
C LYS A 462 -5.48 3.24 3.49
N ASP A 463 -4.31 2.69 3.22
CA ASP A 463 -3.57 1.89 4.19
C ASP A 463 -3.14 2.73 5.40
N ARG A 464 -2.86 4.03 5.21
CA ARG A 464 -2.44 4.95 6.28
C ARG A 464 -3.09 6.32 6.13
N ALA A 465 -3.37 6.95 7.27
CA ALA A 465 -3.67 8.39 7.30
C ALA A 465 -2.44 9.15 6.80
N ARG A 466 -2.59 9.93 5.72
CA ARG A 466 -1.54 10.85 5.30
C ARG A 466 -1.66 12.10 6.16
N PRO A 467 -0.62 12.46 6.94
CA PRO A 467 -0.68 13.69 7.69
C PRO A 467 -0.73 14.88 6.71
N PRO A 468 -1.31 16.02 7.11
CA PRO A 468 -1.46 17.18 6.24
C PRO A 468 -0.10 17.64 5.69
N GLU A 469 -0.12 18.27 4.51
CA GLU A 469 1.10 18.71 3.84
C GLU A 469 1.97 19.58 4.76
N GLY A 470 3.24 19.19 4.91
CA GLY A 470 4.19 19.85 5.80
C GLY A 470 4.18 19.40 7.26
N TYR A 471 3.33 18.44 7.66
CA TYR A 471 3.37 17.88 9.02
C TYR A 471 4.68 17.10 9.31
N PRO A 472 5.21 17.16 10.55
CA PRO A 472 4.76 18.00 11.67
C PRO A 472 5.35 19.42 11.64
N PHE A 473 6.31 19.67 10.75
CA PHE A 473 7.19 20.83 10.81
C PHE A 473 6.49 22.18 10.47
N LEU A 474 5.57 22.18 9.51
CA LEU A 474 4.80 23.35 9.06
C LEU A 474 3.40 23.43 9.68
N THR A 475 3.02 22.45 10.52
CA THR A 475 1.75 22.42 11.24
C THR A 475 1.85 23.30 12.48
N MET A 476 1.73 24.60 12.27
CA MET A 476 1.91 25.61 13.30
C MET A 476 0.75 26.61 13.29
N PRO A 477 0.42 27.24 14.43
CA PRO A 477 -0.55 28.32 14.46
C PRO A 477 -0.07 29.49 13.59
N THR A 478 -0.99 30.04 12.79
CA THR A 478 -0.76 31.22 11.97
C THR A 478 -1.62 32.38 12.44
N SER A 479 -1.16 33.60 12.16
CA SER A 479 -1.90 34.84 12.37
C SER A 479 -1.80 35.70 11.12
N ALA A 480 -2.91 36.33 10.72
CA ALA A 480 -2.90 37.27 9.60
C ALA A 480 -2.18 38.57 9.98
N PHE A 481 -1.21 38.97 9.17
CA PHE A 481 -0.48 40.24 9.29
C PHE A 481 -0.90 41.18 8.14
N PRO A 482 -1.38 42.40 8.40
CA PRO A 482 -1.80 43.31 7.35
C PRO A 482 -0.60 43.84 6.57
N THR A 483 -0.64 43.76 5.24
CA THR A 483 0.33 44.37 4.33
C THR A 483 -0.36 45.19 3.25
N THR A 484 0.40 46.00 2.51
CA THR A 484 -0.14 46.75 1.36
C THR A 484 -0.67 45.85 0.22
N ALA A 485 -0.24 44.59 0.14
CA ALA A 485 -0.74 43.61 -0.83
C ALA A 485 -2.00 42.84 -0.34
N GLY A 486 -2.41 43.05 0.91
CA GLY A 486 -3.44 42.26 1.59
C GLY A 486 -2.93 41.59 2.87
N PRO A 487 -3.79 40.91 3.62
CA PRO A 487 -3.38 40.15 4.80
C PRO A 487 -2.51 38.94 4.39
N VAL A 488 -1.40 38.74 5.08
CA VAL A 488 -0.47 37.62 4.88
C VAL A 488 -0.38 36.78 6.14
N ASP A 489 -0.57 35.47 6.03
CA ASP A 489 -0.43 34.55 7.15
C ASP A 489 1.05 34.36 7.55
N VAL A 490 1.33 34.61 8.83
CA VAL A 490 2.65 34.39 9.43
C VAL A 490 2.58 33.33 10.54
N PRO A 491 3.60 32.46 10.69
CA PRO A 491 4.83 32.39 9.91
C PRO A 491 4.59 31.99 8.45
N VAL A 492 5.31 32.62 7.53
CA VAL A 492 5.27 32.26 6.10
C VAL A 492 5.85 30.85 5.97
N ARG A 493 5.10 29.93 5.35
CA ARG A 493 5.46 28.52 5.25
C ARG A 493 5.93 28.21 3.83
N TYR A 494 6.99 27.41 3.74
CA TYR A 494 7.64 27.02 2.50
C TYR A 494 7.68 25.48 2.48
N TYR A 495 6.87 24.91 1.61
CA TYR A 495 6.66 23.47 1.47
C TYR A 495 7.72 22.85 0.56
N ASP A 496 8.19 23.61 -0.44
CA ASP A 496 9.24 23.16 -1.34
C ASP A 496 10.14 24.32 -1.74
N SER A 497 11.43 24.19 -1.43
CA SER A 497 12.45 25.17 -1.75
C SER A 497 13.80 24.49 -2.01
N SER A 498 14.67 25.20 -2.72
CA SER A 498 16.09 24.87 -2.85
C SER A 498 16.93 26.07 -2.41
N ALA A 499 18.11 25.82 -1.83
CA ALA A 499 18.96 26.89 -1.31
C ALA A 499 20.45 26.62 -1.51
N ALA A 500 21.21 27.70 -1.74
CA ALA A 500 22.66 27.70 -1.71
C ALA A 500 23.18 28.98 -1.01
N HIS A 501 24.01 28.80 0.02
CA HIS A 501 24.64 29.89 0.76
C HIS A 501 26.13 29.95 0.43
N LEU A 502 26.54 30.97 -0.33
CA LEU A 502 27.93 31.21 -0.70
C LEU A 502 28.57 32.09 0.38
N CYS A 503 29.56 31.54 1.09
CA CYS A 503 30.16 32.20 2.25
C CYS A 503 31.54 32.78 1.89
N PHE A 504 31.73 34.09 2.07
CA PHE A 504 32.92 34.84 1.70
C PHE A 504 33.61 35.45 2.92
N ALA A 505 34.94 35.38 2.95
CA ALA A 505 35.76 36.01 3.99
C ALA A 505 36.08 37.46 3.60
N VAL A 506 35.52 38.42 4.32
CA VAL A 506 35.65 39.86 4.03
C VAL A 506 36.42 40.60 5.12
N ARG A 507 36.84 41.84 4.85
CA ARG A 507 37.47 42.69 5.87
C ARG A 507 36.41 43.18 6.86
N PRO A 508 36.62 43.03 8.18
CA PRO A 508 35.65 43.49 9.18
C PRO A 508 35.31 44.98 9.09
N ASP A 509 36.30 45.82 8.78
CA ASP A 509 36.11 47.28 8.68
C ASP A 509 35.19 47.64 7.51
N THR A 510 35.35 46.98 6.36
CA THR A 510 34.48 47.12 5.19
C THR A 510 33.07 46.55 5.46
N ALA A 511 32.98 45.46 6.21
CA ALA A 511 31.67 44.95 6.61
C ALA A 511 30.95 45.93 7.56
N ARG A 512 31.70 46.66 8.39
CA ARG A 512 31.16 47.65 9.33
C ARG A 512 30.60 48.88 8.62
N THR A 513 31.22 49.35 7.52
CA THR A 513 30.72 50.51 6.76
C THR A 513 29.35 50.27 6.13
N LEU A 514 29.01 49.01 5.84
CA LEU A 514 27.73 48.61 5.26
C LEU A 514 26.62 48.37 6.29
N LEU A 515 26.96 48.26 7.57
CA LEU A 515 25.97 48.10 8.64
C LEU A 515 25.42 49.47 9.08
N PRO A 516 24.23 49.52 9.70
CA PRO A 516 23.71 50.75 10.28
C PRO A 516 24.71 51.41 11.24
N ASP A 517 24.74 52.75 11.22
CA ASP A 517 25.60 53.55 12.08
C ASP A 517 25.07 53.60 13.52
N VAL A 518 25.11 52.44 14.18
CA VAL A 518 24.70 52.20 15.56
C VAL A 518 25.82 51.51 16.30
N THR A 519 26.03 51.85 17.57
CA THR A 519 27.16 51.34 18.37
C THR A 519 27.01 49.89 18.79
N TRP A 520 25.78 49.36 18.80
CA TRP A 520 25.45 48.04 19.32
C TRP A 520 25.43 46.93 18.26
N MET A 521 25.56 47.26 16.97
CA MET A 521 25.65 46.27 15.89
C MET A 521 27.08 46.24 15.34
N SER A 522 27.75 45.10 15.44
CA SER A 522 29.11 44.93 14.94
C SER A 522 29.25 43.62 14.16
N PRO A 523 30.08 43.60 13.09
CA PRO A 523 30.28 42.39 12.31
C PRO A 523 31.07 41.36 13.13
N SER A 524 30.60 40.12 13.14
CA SER A 524 31.25 39.03 13.85
C SER A 524 32.63 38.74 13.28
N ARG A 525 33.63 38.68 14.16
CA ARG A 525 35.02 38.40 13.79
C ARG A 525 35.33 36.91 13.94
N LEU A 526 35.69 36.26 12.84
CA LEU A 526 36.37 34.97 12.82
C LEU A 526 37.87 35.21 12.58
N PRO A 527 38.73 34.86 13.55
CA PRO A 527 40.06 35.40 13.87
C PRO A 527 40.46 36.80 13.34
N ARG A 528 40.52 37.01 12.02
CA ARG A 528 40.91 38.28 11.35
C ARG A 528 39.96 38.72 10.22
N ARG A 529 38.86 38.00 9.98
CA ARG A 529 37.91 38.21 8.88
C ARG A 529 36.48 38.28 9.42
N ALA A 530 35.60 38.96 8.71
CA ALA A 530 34.16 38.84 8.89
C ALA A 530 33.59 37.91 7.81
N LEU A 531 32.37 37.41 8.02
CA LEU A 531 31.70 36.51 7.09
C LEU A 531 30.53 37.23 6.40
N ALA A 532 30.63 37.38 5.08
CA ALA A 532 29.52 37.79 4.23
C ALA A 532 28.92 36.54 3.57
N VAL A 533 27.60 36.48 3.46
CA VAL A 533 26.88 35.34 2.90
C VAL A 533 25.91 35.83 1.84
N LEU A 534 26.11 35.33 0.61
CA LEU A 534 25.16 35.46 -0.49
C LEU A 534 24.28 34.21 -0.51
N SER A 535 23.03 34.34 -0.07
CA SER A 535 22.02 33.29 -0.16
C SER A 535 21.31 33.36 -1.50
N LEU A 536 21.15 32.19 -2.12
CA LEU A 536 20.32 31.96 -3.30
C LEU A 536 19.22 31.01 -2.87
N TYR A 537 17.96 31.33 -3.19
CA TYR A 537 16.83 30.45 -2.98
C TYR A 537 15.95 30.39 -4.23
N GLU A 538 15.41 29.20 -4.45
CA GLU A 538 14.29 28.95 -5.36
C GLU A 538 13.12 28.46 -4.50
N HIS A 539 12.07 29.27 -4.35
CA HIS A 539 10.89 28.90 -3.59
C HIS A 539 9.79 28.47 -4.55
N ARG A 540 9.53 27.17 -4.64
CA ARG A 540 8.60 26.57 -5.60
C ARG A 540 7.18 26.46 -5.07
N CYS A 541 7.04 26.22 -3.76
CA CYS A 541 5.74 26.16 -3.10
C CYS A 541 5.79 26.88 -1.74
N THR A 542 5.05 27.98 -1.61
CA THR A 542 4.96 28.79 -0.38
C THR A 542 3.55 29.39 -0.21
N THR A 543 3.24 29.86 1.00
CA THR A 543 1.97 30.54 1.28
C THR A 543 1.81 31.92 0.64
N ILE A 544 2.87 32.49 0.06
CA ILE A 544 2.85 33.79 -0.64
C ILE A 544 3.20 33.65 -2.13
N GLY A 545 3.00 32.44 -2.67
CA GLY A 545 3.32 32.09 -4.05
C GLY A 545 4.78 31.72 -4.30
N PRO A 546 5.11 31.23 -5.51
CA PRO A 546 6.48 30.88 -5.90
C PRO A 546 7.32 32.12 -6.23
N TYR A 547 8.58 32.13 -5.80
CA TYR A 547 9.52 33.21 -6.13
C TYR A 547 10.99 32.78 -5.95
N THR A 548 11.90 33.50 -6.60
CA THR A 548 13.35 33.35 -6.41
C THR A 548 13.85 34.48 -5.51
N GLU A 549 14.80 34.17 -4.62
CA GLU A 549 15.36 35.11 -3.65
C GLU A 549 16.89 35.11 -3.70
N ILE A 550 17.49 36.29 -3.81
CA ILE A 550 18.94 36.51 -3.72
C ILE A 550 19.20 37.51 -2.61
N ALA A 551 19.82 37.06 -1.51
CA ALA A 551 20.04 37.86 -0.31
C ALA A 551 21.53 38.01 0.00
N LEU A 552 22.02 39.25 0.10
CA LEU A 552 23.34 39.55 0.66
C LEU A 552 23.20 39.90 2.13
N SER A 553 24.00 39.24 2.97
CA SER A 553 23.97 39.43 4.41
C SER A 553 25.35 39.34 5.05
N VAL A 554 25.52 39.95 6.22
CA VAL A 554 26.75 39.90 7.02
C VAL A 554 26.43 39.32 8.39
N LEU A 555 27.32 38.48 8.89
CA LEU A 555 27.20 37.92 10.23
C LEU A 555 27.50 39.01 11.28
N VAL A 556 26.61 39.18 12.26
CA VAL A 556 26.70 40.18 13.33
C VAL A 556 26.65 39.54 14.72
N ASP A 557 27.36 40.17 15.66
CA ASP A 557 27.45 39.74 17.05
C ASP A 557 26.16 40.02 17.83
N ASP A 558 26.11 39.58 19.10
CA ASP A 558 25.05 39.88 20.06
C ASP A 558 24.79 41.40 20.14
N LEU A 559 23.55 41.80 19.83
CA LEU A 559 23.11 43.21 19.81
C LEU A 559 23.09 43.89 21.20
N TRP A 560 23.20 43.12 22.29
CA TRP A 560 23.25 43.64 23.66
C TRP A 560 24.62 43.49 24.31
N ARG A 561 25.33 42.40 24.02
CA ARG A 561 26.65 42.11 24.60
C ARG A 561 27.62 41.64 23.51
N PRO A 562 28.07 42.54 22.61
CA PRO A 562 28.98 42.17 21.52
C PRO A 562 30.26 41.61 22.12
N ARG A 563 30.50 40.31 21.91
CA ARG A 563 31.71 39.62 22.32
C ARG A 563 32.32 38.94 21.11
N PRO A 564 33.63 39.07 20.89
CA PRO A 564 34.28 38.31 19.84
C PRO A 564 34.22 36.81 20.16
N TYR A 565 33.97 35.97 19.15
CA TYR A 565 34.06 34.50 19.17
C TYR A 565 32.85 33.67 19.67
N ASP A 566 31.65 34.24 19.85
CA ASP A 566 30.48 33.44 20.32
C ASP A 566 29.82 32.59 19.20
N VAL A 567 30.09 32.87 17.92
CA VAL A 567 29.37 32.27 16.78
C VAL A 567 29.39 30.74 16.78
N ALA A 568 30.55 30.11 17.01
CA ALA A 568 30.66 28.65 16.95
C ALA A 568 29.88 27.95 18.07
N ALA A 569 29.85 28.55 19.27
CA ALA A 569 29.07 28.05 20.40
C ALA A 569 27.58 28.37 20.26
N ASP A 570 27.25 29.53 19.69
CA ASP A 570 25.87 30.00 19.51
C ASP A 570 25.14 29.21 18.39
N LEU A 571 25.88 28.68 17.40
CA LEU A 571 25.32 27.75 16.40
C LEU A 571 24.77 26.44 17.01
N LEU A 572 25.28 26.02 18.18
CA LEU A 572 24.76 24.86 18.91
C LEU A 572 23.50 25.19 19.73
N ARG A 573 23.14 26.47 19.87
CA ARG A 573 21.92 26.88 20.59
C ARG A 573 20.69 26.84 19.68
N ARG A 574 19.52 26.62 20.28
CA ARG A 574 18.22 26.77 19.61
C ARG A 574 18.08 28.20 19.09
N VAL A 575 17.50 28.37 17.90
CA VAL A 575 17.44 29.67 17.20
C VAL A 575 16.79 30.78 18.01
N ASP A 576 15.81 30.44 18.84
CA ASP A 576 15.11 31.37 19.72
C ASP A 576 16.05 31.97 20.79
N LEU A 577 17.07 31.23 21.22
CA LEU A 577 18.06 31.64 22.22
C LEU A 577 19.35 32.21 21.61
N ARG A 578 19.48 32.17 20.28
CA ARG A 578 20.66 32.72 19.58
C ARG A 578 20.70 34.23 19.70
N ARG A 579 21.91 34.72 19.93
CA ARG A 579 22.21 36.14 20.09
C ARG A 579 22.91 36.70 18.86
N THR A 580 23.69 35.88 18.18
CA THR A 580 24.31 36.17 16.88
C THR A 580 23.31 35.91 15.75
N GLY A 581 23.48 36.61 14.63
CA GLY A 581 22.58 36.48 13.47
C GLY A 581 23.16 37.11 12.21
N ARG A 582 22.37 37.14 11.14
CA ARG A 582 22.76 37.70 9.85
C ARG A 582 21.96 38.97 9.60
N TYR A 583 22.65 40.10 9.47
CA TYR A 583 22.03 41.34 9.02
C TYR A 583 21.89 41.33 7.51
N VAL A 584 20.67 41.51 6.99
CA VAL A 584 20.37 41.52 5.55
C VAL A 584 20.67 42.90 4.98
N LEU A 585 21.71 42.99 4.15
CA LEU A 585 22.17 44.23 3.52
C LEU A 585 21.35 44.59 2.29
N SER A 586 21.02 43.59 1.48
CA SER A 586 20.20 43.74 0.28
C SER A 586 19.52 42.43 -0.06
N LEU A 587 18.28 42.54 -0.54
CA LEU A 587 17.46 41.41 -0.96
C LEU A 587 16.91 41.69 -2.36
N ALA A 588 16.94 40.69 -3.23
CA ALA A 588 16.32 40.74 -4.54
C ALA A 588 15.35 39.57 -4.68
N VAL A 589 14.13 39.86 -5.13
CA VAL A 589 13.05 38.88 -5.28
C VAL A 589 12.36 39.02 -6.63
N THR A 590 11.75 37.94 -7.13
CA THR A 590 11.02 37.96 -8.42
C THR A 590 9.53 38.26 -8.29
N SER A 591 8.97 38.22 -7.08
CA SER A 591 7.57 38.48 -6.80
C SER A 591 7.42 39.81 -6.06
N GLU A 592 6.44 40.60 -6.50
CA GLU A 592 6.08 41.85 -5.84
C GLU A 592 5.49 41.63 -4.44
N GLU A 593 4.74 40.55 -4.26
CA GLU A 593 4.20 40.14 -2.96
C GLU A 593 5.34 39.79 -1.99
N ALA A 594 6.35 39.04 -2.45
CA ALA A 594 7.54 38.74 -1.66
C ALA A 594 8.35 40.00 -1.32
N ARG A 595 8.38 41.01 -2.20
CA ARG A 595 9.04 42.30 -1.95
C ARG A 595 8.34 43.04 -0.81
N ILE A 596 7.01 43.13 -0.86
CA ILE A 596 6.18 43.78 0.15
C ILE A 596 6.34 43.08 1.50
N VAL A 597 6.21 41.75 1.53
CA VAL A 597 6.41 40.93 2.73
C VAL A 597 7.80 41.18 3.34
N ALA A 598 8.86 41.16 2.53
CA ALA A 598 10.21 41.37 3.03
C ALA A 598 10.42 42.77 3.65
N GLN A 599 9.86 43.82 3.06
CA GLN A 599 9.99 45.19 3.55
C GLN A 599 9.11 45.46 4.77
N GLU A 600 7.83 45.08 4.73
CA GLU A 600 6.84 45.44 5.74
C GLU A 600 6.89 44.54 6.97
N ILE A 601 7.04 43.22 6.77
CA ILE A 601 7.05 42.23 7.85
C ILE A 601 8.47 42.09 8.42
N TRP A 602 9.49 41.89 7.56
CA TRP A 602 10.85 41.59 8.02
C TRP A 602 11.80 42.80 8.06
N GLY A 603 11.41 43.97 7.56
CA GLY A 603 12.26 45.16 7.51
C GLY A 603 13.51 44.98 6.64
N GLN A 604 13.44 44.15 5.60
CA GLN A 604 14.59 43.85 4.74
C GLN A 604 14.55 44.70 3.47
N PRO A 605 15.69 45.29 3.04
CA PRO A 605 15.74 46.16 1.87
C PRO A 605 15.63 45.34 0.57
N ALA A 606 14.40 45.03 0.19
CA ALA A 606 14.06 44.21 -0.97
C ALA A 606 13.80 45.02 -2.24
N VAL A 607 14.27 44.52 -3.38
CA VAL A 607 13.92 45.03 -4.72
C VAL A 607 13.30 43.92 -5.56
N CYS A 608 12.31 44.26 -6.40
CA CYS A 608 11.74 43.32 -7.35
C CYS A 608 12.55 43.33 -8.65
N THR A 609 13.06 42.18 -9.08
CA THR A 609 13.85 42.03 -10.31
C THR A 609 13.75 40.61 -10.82
N ALA A 610 13.86 40.44 -12.14
CA ALA A 610 13.98 39.12 -12.75
C ALA A 610 15.25 38.41 -12.24
N ALA A 611 15.08 37.17 -11.79
CA ALA A 611 16.14 36.28 -11.35
C ALA A 611 15.73 34.83 -11.61
N GLU A 612 16.69 34.02 -12.00
CA GLU A 612 16.52 32.58 -12.23
C GLU A 612 17.60 31.83 -11.46
N THR A 613 17.24 30.68 -10.90
CA THR A 613 18.13 29.84 -10.09
C THR A 613 17.87 28.36 -10.37
N ASP A 614 18.93 27.58 -10.58
CA ASP A 614 18.90 26.12 -10.51
C ASP A 614 19.90 25.68 -9.45
N LEU A 615 19.39 25.17 -8.33
CA LEU A 615 20.16 24.76 -7.16
C LEU A 615 19.93 23.28 -6.79
N MET A 616 19.19 22.54 -7.62
CA MET A 616 18.84 21.14 -7.38
C MET A 616 20.03 20.19 -7.60
N GLY A 617 20.85 20.53 -8.59
CA GLY A 617 21.96 19.71 -9.06
C GLY A 617 23.28 19.93 -8.32
N ARG A 618 24.32 19.25 -8.80
CA ARG A 618 25.71 19.55 -8.43
C ARG A 618 26.27 20.77 -9.16
N HIS A 619 25.72 21.09 -10.32
CA HIS A 619 25.99 22.35 -10.98
C HIS A 619 24.93 23.33 -10.51
N ILE A 620 25.35 24.46 -9.95
CA ILE A 620 24.44 25.50 -9.50
C ILE A 620 24.57 26.70 -10.41
N THR A 621 23.42 27.28 -10.74
CA THR A 621 23.37 28.50 -11.55
C THR A 621 22.40 29.48 -10.90
N ALA A 622 22.76 30.76 -10.90
CA ALA A 622 21.85 31.84 -10.56
C ALA A 622 22.15 33.04 -11.45
N ARG A 623 21.13 33.63 -12.06
CA ARG A 623 21.27 34.78 -12.95
C ARG A 623 20.22 35.81 -12.59
N ALA A 624 20.66 37.04 -12.34
CA ALA A 624 19.79 38.19 -12.16
C ALA A 624 20.29 39.30 -13.10
N PRO A 625 19.81 39.34 -14.36
CA PRO A 625 20.27 40.28 -15.37
C PRO A 625 20.12 41.75 -14.94
N GLY A 626 18.99 42.09 -14.28
CA GLY A 626 18.74 43.44 -13.76
C GLY A 626 19.74 43.91 -12.69
N LEU A 627 20.41 42.96 -12.03
CA LEU A 627 21.48 43.23 -11.06
C LEU A 627 22.89 43.05 -11.65
N GLY A 628 22.98 42.63 -12.91
CA GLY A 628 24.23 42.19 -13.53
C GLY A 628 24.93 41.07 -12.78
N LEU A 629 24.18 40.22 -12.07
CA LEU A 629 24.73 39.17 -11.22
C LEU A 629 24.59 37.81 -11.89
N ALA A 630 25.71 37.06 -11.96
CA ALA A 630 25.72 35.68 -12.39
C ALA A 630 26.57 34.84 -11.42
N VAL A 631 25.99 33.77 -10.89
CA VAL A 631 26.68 32.72 -10.13
C VAL A 631 26.62 31.45 -10.96
N GLU A 632 27.77 30.84 -11.17
CA GLU A 632 27.84 29.56 -11.86
C GLU A 632 28.97 28.70 -11.29
N GLY A 633 28.71 27.41 -11.17
CA GLY A 633 29.78 26.44 -10.98
C GLY A 633 29.34 25.12 -10.38
N ARG A 634 30.31 24.21 -10.27
CA ARG A 634 30.09 22.85 -9.81
C ARG A 634 30.48 22.71 -8.34
N LEU A 635 29.54 22.26 -7.53
CA LEU A 635 29.77 21.88 -6.14
C LEU A 635 30.70 20.66 -6.08
N GLY A 636 31.76 20.78 -5.27
CA GLY A 636 32.68 19.69 -4.98
C GLY A 636 32.06 18.60 -4.08
N PRO A 637 32.86 17.64 -3.58
CA PRO A 637 32.37 16.68 -2.59
C PRO A 637 31.79 17.43 -1.37
N GLY A 638 30.62 17.00 -0.92
CA GLY A 638 29.87 17.65 0.16
C GLY A 638 29.82 16.79 1.41
N VAL A 639 30.05 17.40 2.58
CA VAL A 639 29.92 16.77 3.90
C VAL A 639 28.58 17.17 4.51
N ARG A 640 27.84 16.22 5.08
CA ARG A 640 26.59 16.55 5.81
C ARG A 640 26.95 17.34 7.07
N CYS A 641 26.22 18.42 7.31
CA CYS A 641 26.38 19.25 8.50
C CYS A 641 25.04 19.37 9.23
N LEU A 642 25.08 19.81 10.49
CA LEU A 642 23.87 20.01 11.28
C LEU A 642 22.96 21.04 10.59
N GLU A 643 21.66 20.74 10.57
CA GLU A 643 20.63 21.70 10.19
C GLU A 643 20.77 22.93 11.10
N ALA A 644 21.00 24.09 10.50
CA ALA A 644 21.13 25.34 11.21
C ALA A 644 19.92 26.20 10.85
N ASP A 645 19.02 26.38 11.81
CA ASP A 645 18.08 27.49 11.80
C ASP A 645 18.84 28.82 11.68
N TRP A 646 18.21 29.85 11.12
CA TRP A 646 18.84 31.15 10.90
C TRP A 646 18.13 32.25 11.66
N LEU A 647 18.92 33.20 12.16
CA LEU A 647 18.41 34.45 12.70
C LEU A 647 18.74 35.57 11.71
N LEU A 648 17.72 36.24 11.18
CA LEU A 648 17.89 37.35 10.25
C LEU A 648 17.52 38.66 10.95
N TYR A 649 18.29 39.71 10.67
CA TYR A 649 18.04 41.06 11.13
C TYR A 649 17.77 41.99 9.94
N GLY A 650 16.70 42.78 10.06
CA GLY A 650 16.35 43.88 9.16
C GLY A 650 16.18 45.20 9.93
N ARG A 651 15.93 46.28 9.20
CA ARG A 651 15.64 47.62 9.74
C ARG A 651 14.31 48.13 9.20
N ARG A 652 13.42 48.49 10.11
CA ARG A 652 12.19 49.21 9.80
C ARG A 652 12.24 50.55 10.51
N SER A 653 12.51 51.61 9.74
CA SER A 653 12.75 52.96 10.26
C SER A 653 13.87 52.96 11.30
N ALA A 654 13.59 53.38 12.54
CA ALA A 654 14.56 53.44 13.63
C ALA A 654 14.74 52.11 14.38
N SER A 655 13.94 51.08 14.08
CA SER A 655 13.92 49.83 14.86
C SER A 655 14.52 48.65 14.09
N THR A 656 15.10 47.72 14.84
CA THR A 656 15.60 46.45 14.31
C THR A 656 14.51 45.39 14.35
N VAL A 657 14.32 44.68 13.24
CA VAL A 657 13.39 43.56 13.15
C VAL A 657 14.18 42.26 13.21
N ARG A 658 13.84 41.39 14.17
CA ARG A 658 14.44 40.07 14.39
C ARG A 658 13.53 38.99 13.84
N THR A 659 13.97 38.30 12.78
CA THR A 659 13.20 37.24 12.12
C THR A 659 13.83 35.87 12.36
N LEU A 660 13.05 34.95 12.93
CA LEU A 660 13.42 33.55 13.09
C LEU A 660 13.08 32.79 11.81
N VAL A 661 14.07 32.06 11.29
CA VAL A 661 13.91 31.16 10.14
C VAL A 661 14.26 29.76 10.62
N ARG A 662 13.27 28.88 10.72
CA ARG A 662 13.54 27.47 10.99
C ARG A 662 13.58 26.69 9.70
N VAL A 663 14.51 25.76 9.63
CA VAL A 663 14.84 25.02 8.42
C VAL A 663 14.81 23.54 8.70
N HIS A 664 14.16 22.79 7.82
CA HIS A 664 14.23 21.34 7.78
C HIS A 664 14.71 20.90 6.39
N GLY A 665 15.85 20.22 6.32
CA GLY A 665 16.46 19.86 5.04
C GLY A 665 17.91 19.39 5.16
N LYS A 666 18.33 18.52 4.22
CA LYS A 666 19.65 17.87 4.28
C LYS A 666 20.79 18.81 3.84
N LEU A 667 21.22 19.69 4.75
CA LEU A 667 22.28 20.66 4.51
C LEU A 667 23.65 19.98 4.27
N ARG A 668 24.34 20.42 3.21
CA ARG A 668 25.67 19.92 2.84
C ARG A 668 26.67 21.06 2.71
N LEU A 669 27.85 20.90 3.30
CA LEU A 669 28.97 21.81 3.18
C LEU A 669 29.90 21.35 2.05
N HIS A 670 30.19 22.24 1.12
CA HIS A 670 31.06 22.02 -0.04
C HIS A 670 32.23 23.02 -0.04
N PRO A 671 33.39 22.64 -0.59
CA PRO A 671 34.46 23.59 -0.86
C PRO A 671 34.01 24.59 -1.93
N GLY A 672 34.23 25.89 -1.69
CA GLY A 672 33.75 26.94 -2.60
C GLY A 672 34.56 27.13 -3.88
N ARG A 673 35.65 26.38 -4.07
CA ARG A 673 36.60 26.54 -5.19
C ARG A 673 35.99 26.37 -6.59
N GLY A 674 34.90 25.61 -6.70
CA GLY A 674 34.22 25.28 -7.95
C GLY A 674 33.11 26.25 -8.37
N VAL A 675 32.79 27.23 -7.54
CA VAL A 675 31.71 28.21 -7.78
C VAL A 675 32.32 29.60 -7.95
N ARG A 676 31.81 30.37 -8.92
CA ARG A 676 32.27 31.73 -9.18
C ARG A 676 31.09 32.69 -9.27
N LEU A 677 31.24 33.84 -8.61
CA LEU A 677 30.40 35.01 -8.81
C LEU A 677 31.01 35.90 -9.89
N ARG A 678 30.20 36.41 -10.81
CA ARG A 678 30.55 37.43 -11.78
C ARG A 678 29.56 38.57 -11.68
N LEU A 679 30.09 39.79 -11.60
CA LEU A 679 29.30 41.01 -11.75
C LEU A 679 29.58 41.63 -13.11
N ASN A 680 28.53 42.07 -13.80
CA ASN A 680 28.67 42.89 -14.99
C ASN A 680 29.02 44.33 -14.57
N SER A 681 29.99 44.94 -15.24
CA SER A 681 30.48 46.29 -14.93
C SER A 681 29.43 47.38 -15.14
N ALA A 682 28.45 47.15 -16.01
CA ALA A 682 27.38 48.11 -16.32
C ALA A 682 26.22 48.13 -15.30
N ALA A 683 26.16 47.19 -14.36
CA ALA A 683 25.04 47.12 -13.41
C ALA A 683 25.21 48.12 -12.24
N ALA A 684 24.24 49.03 -12.12
CA ALA A 684 24.12 50.03 -11.06
C ALA A 684 22.93 49.66 -10.15
N GLY A 685 23.19 48.84 -9.13
CA GLY A 685 22.20 48.47 -8.12
C GLY A 685 22.85 48.30 -6.73
N PRO A 686 22.09 48.49 -5.63
CA PRO A 686 22.64 48.48 -4.27
C PRO A 686 23.36 47.16 -3.95
N LEU A 687 22.79 46.03 -4.36
CA LEU A 687 23.40 44.70 -4.17
C LEU A 687 24.75 44.57 -4.90
N ALA A 688 24.83 45.00 -6.16
CA ALA A 688 26.07 44.92 -6.95
C ALA A 688 27.15 45.86 -6.39
N GLY A 689 26.77 47.07 -5.96
CA GLY A 689 27.68 48.02 -5.30
C GLY A 689 28.27 47.46 -4.00
N GLN A 690 27.42 46.92 -3.12
CA GLN A 690 27.84 46.31 -1.86
C GLN A 690 28.75 45.09 -2.06
N LEU A 691 28.48 44.25 -3.06
CA LEU A 691 29.35 43.11 -3.40
C LEU A 691 30.74 43.57 -3.86
N ARG A 692 30.84 44.67 -4.63
CA ARG A 692 32.12 45.26 -5.04
C ARG A 692 32.86 45.87 -3.85
N GLU A 693 32.16 46.60 -2.98
CA GLU A 693 32.75 47.20 -1.77
C GLU A 693 33.34 46.12 -0.85
N LEU A 694 32.63 45.00 -0.68
CA LEU A 694 33.12 43.84 0.08
C LEU A 694 34.27 43.07 -0.61
N GLY A 695 34.63 43.40 -1.85
CA GLY A 695 35.65 42.73 -2.64
C GLY A 695 35.27 41.30 -3.05
N ILE A 696 33.97 41.04 -3.24
CA ILE A 696 33.43 39.71 -3.58
C ILE A 696 33.32 39.53 -5.11
N ASP A 697 33.45 40.60 -5.90
CA ASP A 697 33.44 40.51 -7.36
C ASP A 697 34.59 39.64 -7.89
N GLY A 698 34.25 38.60 -8.66
CA GLY A 698 35.20 37.59 -9.15
C GLY A 698 35.81 36.71 -8.05
N ALA A 699 35.48 36.92 -6.78
CA ALA A 699 36.00 36.13 -5.67
C ALA A 699 35.36 34.73 -5.66
N ARG A 700 36.10 33.77 -5.10
CA ARG A 700 35.58 32.43 -4.83
C ARG A 700 35.10 32.35 -3.39
N PRO A 701 33.93 31.73 -3.12
CA PRO A 701 33.50 31.50 -1.75
C PRO A 701 34.50 30.59 -1.02
N LEU A 702 34.61 30.78 0.29
CA LEU A 702 35.39 29.91 1.16
C LEU A 702 34.77 28.50 1.18
N PHE A 703 33.45 28.45 1.37
CA PHE A 703 32.63 27.26 1.30
C PHE A 703 31.22 27.61 0.84
N VAL A 704 30.48 26.58 0.39
CA VAL A 704 29.07 26.70 -0.01
C VAL A 704 28.25 25.72 0.81
N LEU A 705 27.17 26.20 1.42
CA LEU A 705 26.17 25.33 2.05
C LEU A 705 25.04 25.13 1.04
N SER A 706 24.75 23.90 0.65
CA SER A 706 23.66 23.58 -0.28
C SER A 706 22.58 22.76 0.40
N CYS A 707 21.33 23.03 0.05
CA CYS A 707 20.17 22.26 0.45
C CYS A 707 19.22 22.16 -0.75
N PRO A 708 19.32 21.09 -1.56
CA PRO A 708 18.47 20.94 -2.74
C PRO A 708 16.98 20.92 -2.35
N GLN A 709 16.60 20.10 -1.36
CA GLN A 709 15.23 20.03 -0.87
C GLN A 709 15.17 20.58 0.55
N LEU A 710 14.32 21.58 0.74
CA LEU A 710 14.25 22.40 1.94
C LEU A 710 12.79 22.76 2.23
N MET A 711 12.33 22.43 3.43
CA MET A 711 11.15 23.06 4.05
C MET A 711 11.64 24.12 5.02
N LEU A 712 10.96 25.26 5.07
CA LEU A 712 11.28 26.28 6.07
C LEU A 712 10.04 27.07 6.47
N HIS A 713 10.13 27.76 7.60
CA HIS A 713 9.13 28.75 7.97
C HIS A 713 9.81 30.00 8.52
N ARG A 714 9.26 31.18 8.17
CA ARG A 714 9.77 32.48 8.58
C ARG A 714 8.77 33.18 9.50
N SER A 715 9.17 33.51 10.73
CA SER A 715 8.31 34.18 11.70
C SER A 715 7.85 35.58 11.25
N ALA A 716 6.85 36.15 11.93
CA ALA A 716 6.32 37.50 11.71
C ALA A 716 7.34 38.65 11.90
N GLY A 717 8.54 38.37 12.43
CA GLY A 717 9.52 39.39 12.79
C GLY A 717 9.17 40.08 14.12
N ALA A 718 10.08 40.06 15.08
CA ALA A 718 9.94 40.76 16.35
C ALA A 718 10.68 42.10 16.30
N VAL A 719 9.96 43.20 16.56
CA VAL A 719 10.57 44.53 16.67
C VAL A 719 11.34 44.61 17.98
N LEU A 720 12.62 44.90 17.90
CA LEU A 720 13.48 45.08 19.07
C LEU A 720 13.53 46.57 19.44
N PRO A 721 13.42 46.92 20.74
CA PRO A 721 13.34 48.30 21.21
C PRO A 721 14.70 49.06 21.18
N ARG A 722 15.52 48.86 20.14
CA ARG A 722 16.83 49.50 19.97
C ARG A 722 17.11 49.94 18.54
#